data_AF-A0A0D1EFY0-F1
#
_entry.id   AF-A0A0D1EFY0-F1
#
_cell.length_a   1.000
_cell.length_b   1.000
_cell.length_c   1.000
_cell.angle_alpha   90.00
_cell.angle_beta   90.00
_cell.angle_gamma   90.00
#
_symmetry.space_group_name_H-M   'P 1'
#
loop_
_entity.id
_entity.type
_entity.pdbx_description
1 polymer ?
#
loop_
_entity_poly.entity_id
_entity_poly.type
_entity_poly.pdbx_seq_one_letter_code
_entity_poly.pdbx_strand_id
1 'polypeptide(L)'
;MQISIMNIRATDKIIGPEYFGGNTVYRANIDLATGLPTEAYMKAAEQLDLTHLRFPAGQTETFFENGVVIDNDIPPDLRAFLTWARSAEEGPYTVSIVLPTDKSYTGPKDIQKFAEIVLRDYSDIVTAFEIGNEYWGPIDHEITAASREAEYGRIASEIAEAISKAELEVGRDEAMDVLIQTANPSGASSNYHFAKVKGQGLTEKDRWDMANREIAAELSDAAISEIDGIVHHFYWADYHADEPSNNLGYRMDWHRDAWGDVLGPDLEFHVTEWNVMASNRALLGMKSGGAIVQMFSDMLSAGVDHAQIWPPKHNTRNDLAGGNTRAVVYDDRDIVTNSIQGAVFDLMSSSLIGLSPLELTVEGADTVRIPSTEILIHGFGNEETIVFYLSSTDEETQDIVIDPAWLSHGLMFDRGLKVGIDQSTSDGVMSFESSRSEDVEVIVSRGKTYFTNEDDVGALISEVGTVAPDGSLSLTLAPYEIVELTFSYDEAIFAENELSREAIHLNGSPSDDDFEVVDIARSIKAGLGNDTIRGGSFDDILSGASGRDTIFAGAGNDGLYGGNGEDVLYGGHGDDLIIGAAQGDIMTGGAGADTFLIREEDFGPIADRITDFELGVDLIHVAAAEFENVADLHAYWNESEGGSVVVFNHSSGGKSRILVEGITPHEILQRENFEFGADLTAVGLHLLGTSREDTLSGSSGNDTLDGGYASDLILAGAGDDRITVADGADLANGGSGDDVILLNGSETFDQGYSAYNASSMAQTGTGVYLSIAGKKKLDAVVFGKDGADVIQLSDDSDAFFLHDNYSEFHGSLALAHDTYGRMGVARFVDVETILGMGGDDVIDLTSPDYSLAGMQMLIDGGTGNDIIWGSDATEVLLGGNGDDTLFGGVGGDTLVGGAGADIFELTRTSSGTVIKDFDPSAGDMIKVYGLEAVDSIDFTDRSVIIQHDSGSLHFDVIGIDTITQQNQASTDWLLFSM
;
A
#
# COMPACT_ATOMS: atom_id res chain seq x y z
N MET A 1 -7.09 9.11 31.00
CA MET A 1 -7.95 8.53 29.96
C MET A 1 -7.20 7.36 29.37
N GLN A 2 -7.87 6.24 29.14
CA GLN A 2 -7.27 5.08 28.47
C GLN A 2 -7.88 5.00 27.07
N ILE A 3 -7.04 4.84 26.06
CA ILE A 3 -7.44 4.65 24.67
C ILE A 3 -6.94 3.28 24.24
N SER A 4 -7.83 2.53 23.59
CA SER A 4 -7.52 1.22 23.01
C SER A 4 -7.80 1.24 21.53
N ILE A 5 -6.79 0.96 20.71
CA ILE A 5 -6.92 0.83 19.26
C ILE A 5 -7.12 -0.65 18.96
N MET A 6 -8.35 -1.03 18.61
CA MET A 6 -8.77 -2.43 18.54
C MET A 6 -8.64 -3.01 17.14
N ASN A 7 -8.80 -2.17 16.11
CA ASN A 7 -8.68 -2.59 14.72
C ASN A 7 -8.20 -1.42 13.87
N ILE A 8 -7.34 -1.73 12.90
CA ILE A 8 -6.75 -0.81 11.94
C ILE A 8 -6.93 -1.42 10.55
N ARG A 9 -7.55 -0.69 9.64
CA ARG A 9 -7.66 -1.09 8.23
C ARG A 9 -7.40 0.10 7.33
N ALA A 10 -6.45 -0.01 6.41
CA ALA A 10 -6.23 1.01 5.39
C ALA A 10 -7.37 1.02 4.37
N THR A 11 -7.75 2.21 3.91
CA THR A 11 -8.60 2.37 2.73
C THR A 11 -7.78 2.33 1.45
N ASP A 12 -8.43 2.14 0.32
CA ASP A 12 -7.79 2.06 -1.00
C ASP A 12 -7.31 3.44 -1.53
N LYS A 13 -7.62 4.55 -0.83
CA LYS A 13 -7.20 5.89 -1.25
C LYS A 13 -5.80 6.21 -0.74
N ILE A 14 -4.83 6.40 -1.64
CA ILE A 14 -3.49 6.89 -1.30
C ILE A 14 -3.49 8.43 -1.32
N ILE A 15 -2.87 9.03 -0.31
CA ILE A 15 -2.71 10.49 -0.23
C ILE A 15 -1.48 10.88 -1.05
N GLY A 16 -1.69 11.49 -2.22
CA GLY A 16 -0.61 12.04 -3.03
C GLY A 16 -0.24 13.49 -2.67
N PRO A 17 0.81 14.03 -3.31
CA PRO A 17 1.24 15.41 -3.10
C PRO A 17 0.15 16.45 -3.43
N GLU A 18 -0.78 16.16 -4.33
CA GLU A 18 -1.84 17.04 -4.83
C GLU A 18 -2.86 17.51 -3.78
N TYR A 19 -2.89 16.86 -2.62
CA TYR A 19 -3.68 17.27 -1.46
C TYR A 19 -3.09 18.47 -0.70
N PHE A 20 -1.80 18.74 -0.89
CA PHE A 20 -1.06 19.77 -0.19
C PHE A 20 -0.80 20.98 -1.08
N GLY A 21 -1.82 21.40 -1.84
CA GLY A 21 -1.76 22.62 -2.62
C GLY A 21 -2.15 23.87 -1.85
N GLY A 22 -1.88 25.05 -2.41
CA GLY A 22 -2.24 26.33 -1.81
C GLY A 22 -2.69 27.40 -2.80
N ASN A 23 -3.58 28.28 -2.32
CA ASN A 23 -4.09 29.37 -3.14
C ASN A 23 -3.07 30.52 -3.28
N THR A 24 -2.89 31.03 -4.51
CA THR A 24 -2.14 32.25 -4.80
C THR A 24 -3.09 33.39 -5.18
N VAL A 25 -3.34 34.33 -4.27
CA VAL A 25 -4.27 35.45 -4.48
C VAL A 25 -3.55 36.63 -5.14
N TYR A 26 -3.93 36.99 -6.37
CA TYR A 26 -3.23 37.99 -7.18
C TYR A 26 -2.93 39.31 -6.44
N ARG A 27 -3.93 39.95 -5.81
CA ARG A 27 -3.73 41.24 -5.13
C ARG A 27 -2.99 41.16 -3.80
N ALA A 28 -2.88 39.97 -3.21
CA ALA A 28 -2.28 39.78 -1.89
C ALA A 28 -0.88 39.19 -1.97
N ASN A 29 -0.63 38.32 -2.95
CA ASN A 29 0.55 37.47 -3.00
C ASN A 29 1.48 37.80 -4.18
N ILE A 30 1.05 38.60 -5.15
CA ILE A 30 1.89 39.01 -6.30
C ILE A 30 2.38 40.45 -6.12
N ASP A 31 3.66 40.70 -6.38
CA ASP A 31 4.20 42.04 -6.56
C ASP A 31 3.78 42.58 -7.94
N LEU A 32 2.77 43.45 -7.94
CA LEU A 32 2.22 44.06 -9.15
C LEU A 32 3.22 44.88 -9.98
N ALA A 33 4.41 45.17 -9.46
CA ALA A 33 5.48 45.81 -10.23
C ALA A 33 6.29 44.81 -11.07
N THR A 34 6.31 43.53 -10.69
CA THR A 34 7.17 42.50 -11.30
C THR A 34 6.38 41.32 -11.86
N GLY A 35 5.16 41.08 -11.39
CA GLY A 35 4.35 39.89 -11.71
C GLY A 35 4.78 38.63 -10.96
N LEU A 36 5.82 38.70 -10.12
CA LEU A 36 6.31 37.59 -9.32
C LEU A 36 5.58 37.50 -7.98
N PRO A 37 5.50 36.31 -7.35
CA PRO A 37 5.07 36.22 -5.97
C PRO A 37 5.95 37.05 -5.04
N THR A 38 5.33 37.60 -4.00
CA THR A 38 6.05 38.31 -2.94
C THR A 38 6.98 37.36 -2.20
N GLU A 39 8.12 37.86 -1.71
CA GLU A 39 9.07 37.10 -0.88
C GLU A 39 8.39 36.41 0.30
N ALA A 40 7.40 37.09 0.90
CA ALA A 40 6.62 36.58 2.01
C ALA A 40 5.72 35.39 1.63
N TYR A 41 5.27 35.29 0.38
CA TYR A 41 4.49 34.17 -0.14
C TYR A 41 5.39 33.02 -0.58
N MET A 42 6.47 33.31 -1.32
CA MET A 42 7.44 32.28 -1.74
C MET A 42 7.95 31.49 -0.55
N LYS A 43 8.36 32.20 0.51
CA LYS A 43 8.79 31.57 1.77
C LYS A 43 7.68 30.78 2.46
N ALA A 44 6.42 31.18 2.33
CA ALA A 44 5.32 30.43 2.92
C ALA A 44 5.01 29.15 2.12
N ALA A 45 5.11 29.20 0.79
CA ALA A 45 4.90 28.05 -0.07
C ALA A 45 5.99 26.99 0.12
N GLU A 46 7.24 27.43 0.22
CA GLU A 46 8.40 26.58 0.53
C GLU A 46 8.27 25.93 1.91
N GLN A 47 7.94 26.70 2.95
CA GLN A 47 7.91 26.18 4.33
C GLN A 47 6.64 25.39 4.69
N LEU A 48 5.64 25.38 3.83
CA LEU A 48 4.44 24.54 4.01
C LEU A 48 4.46 23.36 3.03
N ASP A 49 5.62 23.09 2.40
CA ASP A 49 5.82 22.06 1.40
C ASP A 49 4.70 21.99 0.35
N LEU A 50 4.28 23.16 -0.15
CA LEU A 50 3.22 23.20 -1.14
C LEU A 50 3.71 22.57 -2.44
N THR A 51 2.90 21.73 -3.06
CA THR A 51 3.25 21.02 -4.31
C THR A 51 2.47 21.56 -5.51
N HIS A 52 1.25 22.06 -5.24
CA HIS A 52 0.31 22.53 -6.24
C HIS A 52 -0.18 23.96 -5.93
N LEU A 53 -0.28 24.82 -6.94
CA LEU A 53 -0.69 26.22 -6.78
C LEU A 53 -1.91 26.55 -7.63
N ARG A 54 -2.94 27.13 -7.00
CA ARG A 54 -4.11 27.67 -7.70
C ARG A 54 -3.97 29.16 -7.98
N PHE A 55 -4.02 29.56 -9.25
CA PHE A 55 -3.84 30.96 -9.66
C PHE A 55 -4.71 31.39 -10.87
N PRO A 56 -5.29 32.61 -10.87
CA PRO A 56 -5.44 33.50 -9.73
C PRO A 56 -6.54 33.01 -8.79
N ALA A 57 -6.25 32.86 -7.51
CA ALA A 57 -7.26 32.47 -6.53
C ALA A 57 -8.21 33.63 -6.20
N GLY A 58 -9.51 33.33 -6.04
CA GLY A 58 -10.56 34.21 -5.53
C GLY A 58 -11.09 35.32 -6.45
N GLN A 59 -10.24 36.06 -7.19
CA GLN A 59 -10.64 37.28 -7.94
C GLN A 59 -10.17 37.29 -9.40
N THR A 60 -10.70 36.38 -10.21
CA THR A 60 -10.43 36.31 -11.66
C THR A 60 -10.79 37.60 -12.39
N GLU A 61 -11.84 38.30 -11.96
CA GLU A 61 -12.33 39.53 -12.58
C GLU A 61 -11.36 40.71 -12.45
N THR A 62 -10.47 40.62 -11.47
CA THR A 62 -9.47 41.64 -11.22
C THR A 62 -8.17 41.31 -11.94
N PHE A 63 -7.80 40.04 -12.01
CA PHE A 63 -6.61 39.61 -12.73
C PHE A 63 -6.75 39.81 -14.24
N PHE A 64 -7.87 39.34 -14.81
CA PHE A 64 -8.14 39.42 -16.25
C PHE A 64 -8.86 40.71 -16.67
N GLU A 65 -8.74 41.81 -15.92
CA GLU A 65 -9.44 43.07 -16.25
C GLU A 65 -9.09 43.63 -17.64
N ASN A 66 -7.92 43.25 -18.18
CA ASN A 66 -7.42 43.62 -19.51
C ASN A 66 -7.59 42.49 -20.55
N GLY A 67 -8.27 41.40 -20.21
CA GLY A 67 -8.49 40.21 -21.03
C GLY A 67 -7.50 39.07 -20.77
N VAL A 68 -7.86 37.87 -21.23
CA VAL A 68 -7.02 36.65 -21.13
C VAL A 68 -5.87 36.64 -22.14
N VAL A 69 -5.94 37.46 -23.20
CA VAL A 69 -4.85 37.63 -24.18
C VAL A 69 -4.51 39.11 -24.31
N ILE A 70 -3.25 39.47 -24.08
CA ILE A 70 -2.72 40.83 -24.15
C ILE A 70 -1.57 40.86 -25.14
N ASP A 71 -1.62 41.74 -26.13
CA ASP A 71 -0.59 41.87 -27.18
C ASP A 71 -0.21 40.54 -27.85
N ASN A 72 -1.21 39.65 -28.06
CA ASN A 72 -1.08 38.31 -28.64
C ASN A 72 -0.25 37.32 -27.79
N ASP A 73 -0.23 37.54 -26.47
CA ASP A 73 0.36 36.63 -25.47
C ASP A 73 -0.58 36.47 -24.25
N ILE A 74 -0.30 35.52 -23.36
CA ILE A 74 -0.93 35.43 -22.04
C ILE A 74 -0.54 36.66 -21.17
N PRO A 75 -1.29 37.00 -20.10
CA PRO A 75 -0.98 38.17 -19.29
C PRO A 75 0.47 38.14 -18.77
N PRO A 76 1.23 39.25 -18.84
CA PRO A 76 2.64 39.27 -18.41
C PRO A 76 2.86 38.78 -16.98
N ASP A 77 1.92 39.07 -16.08
CA ASP A 77 2.00 38.63 -14.69
C ASP A 77 1.75 37.12 -14.55
N LEU A 78 0.86 36.52 -15.38
CA LEU A 78 0.71 35.06 -15.43
C LEU A 78 2.00 34.40 -15.93
N ARG A 79 2.59 34.97 -16.99
CA ARG A 79 3.84 34.44 -17.56
C ARG A 79 4.97 34.49 -16.54
N ALA A 80 5.10 35.60 -15.80
CA ALA A 80 6.09 35.75 -14.73
C ALA A 80 5.86 34.73 -13.60
N PHE A 81 4.60 34.56 -13.17
CA PHE A 81 4.21 33.57 -12.17
C PHE A 81 4.54 32.13 -12.60
N LEU A 82 4.12 31.69 -13.80
CA LEU A 82 4.39 30.34 -14.31
C LEU A 82 5.88 30.08 -14.52
N THR A 83 6.63 31.09 -14.97
CA THR A 83 8.09 30.97 -15.10
C THR A 83 8.76 30.76 -13.74
N TRP A 84 8.30 31.48 -12.72
CA TRP A 84 8.77 31.27 -11.34
C TRP A 84 8.36 29.88 -10.84
N ALA A 85 7.10 29.47 -11.02
CA ALA A 85 6.59 28.19 -10.54
C ALA A 85 7.38 27.00 -11.11
N ARG A 86 7.73 27.04 -12.40
CA ARG A 86 8.60 26.04 -13.05
C ARG A 86 10.02 26.00 -12.48
N SER A 87 10.54 27.14 -12.03
CA SER A 87 11.96 27.30 -11.64
C SER A 87 12.16 27.51 -10.15
N ALA A 88 11.20 27.09 -9.33
CA ALA A 88 11.30 27.18 -7.88
C ALA A 88 12.45 26.29 -7.36
N GLU A 89 13.05 26.72 -6.24
CA GLU A 89 14.33 26.17 -5.76
C GLU A 89 14.23 24.70 -5.31
N GLU A 90 13.09 24.32 -4.73
CA GLU A 90 12.80 22.96 -4.23
C GLU A 90 12.18 22.03 -5.30
N GLY A 91 12.04 22.50 -6.54
CA GLY A 91 11.38 21.78 -7.63
C GLY A 91 10.20 22.56 -8.22
N PRO A 92 9.70 22.18 -9.42
CA PRO A 92 8.61 22.88 -10.06
C PRO A 92 7.29 22.67 -9.29
N TYR A 93 6.54 23.75 -9.05
CA TYR A 93 5.15 23.62 -8.59
C TYR A 93 4.24 23.26 -9.77
N THR A 94 3.28 22.38 -9.54
CA THR A 94 2.16 22.20 -10.47
C THR A 94 1.13 23.32 -10.29
N VAL A 95 0.38 23.66 -11.34
CA VAL A 95 -0.49 24.84 -11.37
C VAL A 95 -1.84 24.55 -11.99
N SER A 96 -2.91 24.95 -11.29
CA SER A 96 -4.26 25.09 -11.86
C SER A 96 -4.56 26.56 -12.18
N ILE A 97 -5.05 26.80 -13.40
CA ILE A 97 -5.35 28.15 -13.89
C ILE A 97 -6.85 28.41 -13.88
N VAL A 98 -7.29 29.41 -13.09
CA VAL A 98 -8.70 29.78 -13.00
C VAL A 98 -9.09 30.76 -14.10
N LEU A 99 -9.97 30.34 -15.01
CA LEU A 99 -10.45 31.12 -16.15
C LEU A 99 -11.66 31.98 -15.80
N PRO A 100 -11.80 33.19 -16.39
CA PRO A 100 -12.90 34.09 -16.06
C PRO A 100 -14.22 33.67 -16.75
N THR A 101 -15.30 33.60 -15.97
CA THR A 101 -16.70 33.46 -16.45
C THR A 101 -17.56 34.69 -16.14
N ASP A 102 -16.91 35.78 -15.73
CA ASP A 102 -17.49 37.07 -15.40
C ASP A 102 -17.36 38.08 -16.55
N LYS A 103 -17.34 39.38 -16.21
CA LYS A 103 -17.17 40.48 -17.15
C LYS A 103 -15.86 40.46 -17.95
N SER A 104 -14.88 39.69 -17.49
CA SER A 104 -13.52 39.57 -18.03
C SER A 104 -13.40 38.45 -19.06
N TYR A 105 -14.46 37.65 -19.25
CA TYR A 105 -14.55 36.69 -20.35
C TYR A 105 -14.61 37.44 -21.70
N THR A 106 -13.65 37.15 -22.59
CA THR A 106 -13.53 37.85 -23.89
C THR A 106 -14.00 37.01 -25.08
N GLY A 107 -14.49 35.78 -24.84
CA GLY A 107 -15.05 34.87 -25.85
C GLY A 107 -14.13 33.69 -26.21
N PRO A 108 -14.65 32.68 -26.92
CA PRO A 108 -13.98 31.39 -27.10
C PRO A 108 -12.69 31.47 -27.94
N LYS A 109 -12.55 32.46 -28.83
CA LYS A 109 -11.34 32.63 -29.64
C LYS A 109 -10.13 33.05 -28.81
N ASP A 110 -10.35 33.91 -27.83
CA ASP A 110 -9.27 34.38 -26.96
C ASP A 110 -8.90 33.28 -25.95
N ILE A 111 -9.88 32.50 -25.48
CA ILE A 111 -9.64 31.32 -24.65
C ILE A 111 -8.83 30.25 -25.40
N GLN A 112 -9.22 29.91 -26.64
CA GLN A 112 -8.45 28.97 -27.45
C GLN A 112 -7.00 29.48 -27.63
N LYS A 113 -6.83 30.76 -27.96
CA LYS A 113 -5.49 31.35 -28.12
C LYS A 113 -4.68 31.32 -26.83
N PHE A 114 -5.32 31.55 -25.70
CA PHE A 114 -4.72 31.46 -24.37
C PHE A 114 -4.26 30.02 -24.08
N ALA A 115 -5.16 29.04 -24.23
CA ALA A 115 -4.87 27.63 -24.00
C ALA A 115 -3.75 27.12 -24.93
N GLU A 116 -3.77 27.47 -26.22
CA GLU A 116 -2.67 27.13 -27.16
C GLU A 116 -1.30 27.63 -26.67
N ILE A 117 -1.24 28.80 -26.05
CA ILE A 117 0.01 29.35 -25.53
C ILE A 117 0.43 28.62 -24.25
N VAL A 118 -0.50 28.37 -23.34
CA VAL A 118 -0.23 27.65 -22.09
C VAL A 118 0.21 26.22 -22.38
N LEU A 119 -0.53 25.48 -23.21
CA LEU A 119 -0.22 24.11 -23.60
C LEU A 119 1.14 24.00 -24.31
N ARG A 120 1.50 24.99 -25.13
CA ARG A 120 2.81 24.99 -25.82
C ARG A 120 3.95 25.36 -24.88
N ASP A 121 3.74 26.35 -24.02
CA ASP A 121 4.82 26.97 -23.25
C ASP A 121 4.96 26.42 -21.83
N TYR A 122 3.93 25.76 -21.26
CA TYR A 122 3.77 25.41 -19.83
C TYR A 122 3.02 24.10 -19.53
N SER A 123 2.95 23.16 -20.48
CA SER A 123 2.29 21.84 -20.27
C SER A 123 2.96 20.92 -19.26
N ASP A 124 4.22 21.17 -18.93
CA ASP A 124 5.03 20.44 -17.95
C ASP A 124 4.68 20.78 -16.49
N ILE A 125 4.01 21.91 -16.26
CA ILE A 125 3.67 22.37 -14.89
C ILE A 125 2.22 22.79 -14.71
N VAL A 126 1.53 23.20 -15.77
CA VAL A 126 0.08 23.44 -15.69
C VAL A 126 -0.58 22.08 -15.84
N THR A 127 -1.42 21.70 -14.87
CA THR A 127 -2.11 20.39 -14.87
C THR A 127 -3.61 20.54 -15.07
N ALA A 128 -4.18 21.71 -14.80
CA ALA A 128 -5.63 21.92 -14.96
C ALA A 128 -6.02 23.35 -15.37
N PHE A 129 -7.13 23.45 -16.11
CA PHE A 129 -7.90 24.68 -16.30
C PHE A 129 -9.19 24.62 -15.48
N GLU A 130 -9.37 25.55 -14.55
CA GLU A 130 -10.59 25.69 -13.77
C GLU A 130 -11.52 26.73 -14.41
N ILE A 131 -12.77 26.36 -14.67
CA ILE A 131 -13.75 27.23 -15.30
C ILE A 131 -14.48 28.05 -14.22
N GLY A 132 -14.04 29.29 -14.00
CA GLY A 132 -14.72 30.25 -13.13
C GLY A 132 -14.41 30.07 -11.63
N ASN A 133 -14.79 31.08 -10.83
CA ASN A 133 -14.62 31.06 -9.38
C ASN A 133 -15.92 31.48 -8.69
N GLU A 134 -16.61 30.53 -8.03
CA GLU A 134 -17.83 30.63 -7.20
C GLU A 134 -19.01 31.51 -7.71
N TYR A 135 -18.92 32.08 -8.92
CA TYR A 135 -19.87 32.93 -9.63
C TYR A 135 -20.64 34.01 -8.82
N TRP A 136 -20.20 34.36 -7.60
CA TRP A 136 -20.82 35.34 -6.69
C TRP A 136 -20.97 36.73 -7.30
N GLY A 137 -20.06 37.08 -8.21
CA GLY A 137 -19.93 38.42 -8.75
C GLY A 137 -21.19 38.88 -9.49
N PRO A 138 -21.60 40.15 -9.34
CA PRO A 138 -22.54 40.75 -10.28
C PRO A 138 -21.93 40.71 -11.68
N ILE A 139 -22.62 40.11 -12.66
CA ILE A 139 -22.23 40.30 -14.06
C ILE A 139 -22.59 41.73 -14.44
N ASP A 140 -21.61 42.49 -14.92
CA ASP A 140 -21.81 43.84 -15.47
C ASP A 140 -22.07 43.81 -17.00
N HIS A 141 -22.44 42.63 -17.53
CA HIS A 141 -22.89 42.40 -18.90
C HIS A 141 -24.33 41.89 -18.90
N GLU A 142 -25.08 42.16 -19.99
CA GLU A 142 -26.45 41.67 -20.14
C GLU A 142 -26.47 40.13 -20.08
N ILE A 143 -27.18 39.55 -19.10
CA ILE A 143 -27.50 38.12 -19.11
C ILE A 143 -28.31 37.82 -20.36
N THR A 144 -27.78 36.97 -21.24
CA THR A 144 -28.42 36.62 -22.50
C THR A 144 -29.17 35.29 -22.41
N ALA A 145 -28.81 34.45 -21.44
CA ALA A 145 -29.49 33.20 -21.09
C ALA A 145 -30.73 33.38 -20.20
N ALA A 146 -31.42 32.28 -19.92
CA ALA A 146 -32.64 32.28 -19.10
C ALA A 146 -32.38 32.59 -17.61
N SER A 147 -31.17 32.34 -17.13
CA SER A 147 -30.75 32.45 -15.72
C SER A 147 -29.25 32.76 -15.60
N ARG A 148 -28.78 33.00 -14.36
CA ARG A 148 -27.34 33.18 -14.08
C ARG A 148 -26.59 31.85 -14.22
N GLU A 149 -27.19 30.78 -13.73
CA GLU A 149 -26.72 29.41 -13.83
C GLU A 149 -26.60 28.98 -15.29
N ALA A 150 -27.63 29.24 -16.11
CA ALA A 150 -27.58 28.93 -17.53
C ALA A 150 -26.54 29.77 -18.30
N GLU A 151 -26.36 31.05 -17.96
CA GLU A 151 -25.33 31.87 -18.57
C GLU A 151 -23.93 31.35 -18.24
N TYR A 152 -23.70 30.92 -17.00
CA TYR A 152 -22.44 30.29 -16.61
C TYR A 152 -22.22 28.96 -17.35
N GLY A 153 -23.23 28.07 -17.42
CA GLY A 153 -23.13 26.81 -18.16
C GLY A 153 -22.83 27.03 -19.65
N ARG A 154 -23.45 28.03 -20.29
CA ARG A 154 -23.15 28.40 -21.67
C ARG A 154 -21.70 28.85 -21.86
N ILE A 155 -21.19 29.71 -20.96
CA ILE A 155 -19.79 30.18 -21.01
C ILE A 155 -18.83 29.01 -20.75
N ALA A 156 -19.14 28.15 -19.79
CA ALA A 156 -18.35 26.96 -19.48
C ALA A 156 -18.25 26.03 -20.68
N SER A 157 -19.37 25.77 -21.37
CA SER A 157 -19.39 25.00 -22.62
C SER A 157 -18.50 25.62 -23.71
N GLU A 158 -18.51 26.94 -23.85
CA GLU A 158 -17.64 27.64 -24.82
C GLU A 158 -16.16 27.57 -24.46
N ILE A 159 -15.83 27.57 -23.16
CA ILE A 159 -14.46 27.47 -22.65
C ILE A 159 -13.91 26.06 -22.87
N ALA A 160 -14.63 25.02 -22.44
CA ALA A 160 -14.23 23.62 -22.62
C ALA A 160 -14.00 23.32 -24.12
N GLU A 161 -14.97 23.65 -24.98
CA GLU A 161 -14.81 23.48 -26.43
C GLU A 161 -13.68 24.30 -27.06
N ALA A 162 -13.20 25.37 -26.41
CA ALA A 162 -12.07 26.16 -26.87
C ALA A 162 -10.73 25.57 -26.43
N ILE A 163 -10.68 24.93 -25.25
CA ILE A 163 -9.53 24.17 -24.76
C ILE A 163 -9.31 22.94 -25.64
N SER A 164 -10.34 22.13 -25.86
CA SER A 164 -10.31 20.98 -26.78
C SER A 164 -9.75 21.32 -28.17
N LYS A 165 -10.15 22.48 -28.72
CA LYS A 165 -9.62 22.96 -30.01
C LYS A 165 -8.15 23.38 -29.93
N ALA A 166 -7.71 23.93 -28.80
CA ALA A 166 -6.32 24.28 -28.58
C ALA A 166 -5.45 23.03 -28.48
N GLU A 167 -5.90 21.98 -27.79
CA GLU A 167 -5.19 20.70 -27.68
C GLU A 167 -5.01 20.05 -29.05
N LEU A 168 -6.07 19.98 -29.86
CA LEU A 168 -6.00 19.48 -31.23
C LEU A 168 -5.04 20.28 -32.13
N GLU A 169 -4.90 21.59 -31.91
CA GLU A 169 -4.00 22.45 -32.69
C GLU A 169 -2.53 22.28 -32.23
N VAL A 170 -2.30 22.08 -30.94
CA VAL A 170 -0.95 21.84 -30.38
C VAL A 170 -0.48 20.42 -30.66
N GLY A 171 -1.39 19.44 -30.75
CA GLY A 171 -1.11 18.05 -31.11
C GLY A 171 -0.38 17.29 -30.01
N ARG A 172 -0.95 17.26 -28.80
CA ARG A 172 -0.43 16.50 -27.66
C ARG A 172 -1.02 15.09 -27.61
N ASP A 173 -0.28 14.18 -26.98
CA ASP A 173 -0.70 12.80 -26.74
C ASP A 173 -1.53 12.67 -25.44
N GLU A 174 -1.37 13.60 -24.49
CA GLU A 174 -2.14 13.69 -23.24
C GLU A 174 -2.95 14.99 -23.14
N ALA A 175 -4.20 14.87 -22.68
CA ALA A 175 -5.12 15.99 -22.45
C ALA A 175 -4.84 16.67 -21.09
N MET A 176 -5.23 17.94 -20.98
CA MET A 176 -5.15 18.73 -19.76
C MET A 176 -6.49 18.70 -19.03
N ASP A 177 -6.49 18.55 -17.69
CA ASP A 177 -7.75 18.52 -16.95
C ASP A 177 -8.54 19.82 -17.11
N VAL A 178 -9.83 19.69 -17.42
CA VAL A 178 -10.79 20.79 -17.49
C VAL A 178 -11.82 20.62 -16.39
N LEU A 179 -11.76 21.51 -15.40
CA LEU A 179 -12.56 21.39 -14.19
C LEU A 179 -13.67 22.45 -14.17
N ILE A 180 -14.90 22.05 -13.90
CA ILE A 180 -16.04 22.97 -13.82
C ILE A 180 -16.40 23.35 -12.39
N GLN A 181 -16.50 24.65 -12.10
CA GLN A 181 -16.98 25.10 -10.79
C GLN A 181 -18.44 24.66 -10.56
N THR A 182 -18.66 24.03 -9.41
CA THR A 182 -20.00 23.64 -8.96
C THR A 182 -20.88 24.82 -8.57
N ALA A 183 -22.20 24.64 -8.62
CA ALA A 183 -23.16 25.67 -8.27
C ALA A 183 -23.09 26.03 -6.77
N ASN A 184 -22.96 27.31 -6.42
CA ASN A 184 -23.21 27.92 -5.11
C ASN A 184 -24.49 28.81 -5.00
N PRO A 185 -25.66 28.21 -4.70
CA PRO A 185 -26.92 28.92 -4.46
C PRO A 185 -26.96 29.88 -3.27
N SER A 186 -25.89 30.01 -2.48
CA SER A 186 -25.83 31.03 -1.43
C SER A 186 -25.55 32.43 -2.00
N GLY A 187 -25.13 32.52 -3.26
CA GLY A 187 -24.85 33.81 -3.89
C GLY A 187 -26.10 34.60 -4.20
N ALA A 188 -26.11 35.90 -3.85
CA ALA A 188 -27.26 36.76 -4.09
C ALA A 188 -27.66 36.86 -5.59
N SER A 189 -26.70 36.61 -6.48
CA SER A 189 -26.87 36.54 -7.94
C SER A 189 -27.56 35.26 -8.40
N SER A 190 -27.41 34.13 -7.69
CA SER A 190 -28.04 32.83 -8.03
C SER A 190 -29.55 32.95 -8.10
N ASN A 191 -30.18 32.30 -9.08
CA ASN A 191 -31.64 32.20 -9.15
C ASN A 191 -32.22 31.25 -8.11
N TYR A 192 -31.41 30.32 -7.60
CA TYR A 192 -31.73 29.40 -6.50
C TYR A 192 -31.37 29.97 -5.12
N HIS A 193 -31.03 31.25 -5.05
CA HIS A 193 -30.81 31.93 -3.77
C HIS A 193 -32.03 31.82 -2.86
N PHE A 194 -31.80 31.49 -1.58
CA PHE A 194 -32.87 31.21 -0.61
C PHE A 194 -33.91 32.34 -0.54
N ALA A 195 -33.47 33.59 -0.71
CA ALA A 195 -34.38 34.75 -0.69
C ALA A 195 -35.27 34.85 -1.94
N LYS A 196 -34.83 34.34 -3.10
CA LYS A 196 -35.56 34.39 -4.38
C LYS A 196 -36.57 33.25 -4.52
N VAL A 197 -36.24 32.06 -4.01
CA VAL A 197 -37.11 30.86 -4.06
C VAL A 197 -37.92 30.64 -2.78
N LYS A 198 -37.90 31.62 -1.86
CA LYS A 198 -38.62 31.54 -0.58
C LYS A 198 -40.11 31.27 -0.79
N GLY A 199 -40.62 30.22 -0.13
CA GLY A 199 -42.02 29.83 -0.19
C GLY A 199 -42.38 28.85 -1.32
N GLN A 200 -41.39 28.41 -2.12
CA GLN A 200 -41.58 27.37 -3.14
C GLN A 200 -41.49 25.93 -2.58
N GLY A 201 -41.16 25.77 -1.29
CA GLY A 201 -41.08 24.46 -0.62
C GLY A 201 -39.79 23.68 -0.90
N LEU A 202 -38.79 24.30 -1.54
CA LEU A 202 -37.49 23.69 -1.82
C LEU A 202 -36.64 23.58 -0.55
N THR A 203 -36.04 22.42 -0.33
CA THR A 203 -35.01 22.21 0.69
C THR A 203 -33.69 22.84 0.27
N GLU A 204 -32.67 22.79 1.12
CA GLU A 204 -31.33 23.22 0.72
C GLU A 204 -30.76 22.33 -0.39
N LYS A 205 -30.73 21.00 -0.19
CA LYS A 205 -30.28 20.04 -1.20
C LYS A 205 -30.96 20.26 -2.56
N ASP A 206 -32.28 20.49 -2.57
CA ASP A 206 -33.01 20.76 -3.82
C ASP A 206 -32.46 21.99 -4.56
N ARG A 207 -32.11 23.07 -3.85
CA ARG A 207 -31.57 24.29 -4.48
C ARG A 207 -30.20 24.05 -5.10
N TRP A 208 -29.35 23.26 -4.43
CA TRP A 208 -28.02 22.91 -4.92
C TRP A 208 -28.09 21.97 -6.12
N ASP A 209 -28.87 20.88 -6.03
CA ASP A 209 -29.07 19.93 -7.14
C ASP A 209 -29.67 20.63 -8.37
N MET A 210 -30.74 21.41 -8.20
CA MET A 210 -31.37 22.12 -9.32
C MET A 210 -30.45 23.16 -9.97
N ALA A 211 -29.61 23.84 -9.19
CA ALA A 211 -28.67 24.81 -9.74
C ALA A 211 -27.56 24.14 -10.55
N ASN A 212 -26.98 23.04 -10.06
CA ASN A 212 -25.99 22.27 -10.83
C ASN A 212 -26.60 21.69 -12.11
N ARG A 213 -27.82 21.14 -12.04
CA ARG A 213 -28.52 20.61 -13.23
C ARG A 213 -28.87 21.70 -14.25
N GLU A 214 -29.16 22.93 -13.82
CA GLU A 214 -29.38 24.05 -14.75
C GLU A 214 -28.08 24.47 -15.47
N ILE A 215 -26.94 24.41 -14.78
CA ILE A 215 -25.62 24.62 -15.41
C ILE A 215 -25.34 23.51 -16.43
N ALA A 216 -25.44 22.25 -16.00
CA ALA A 216 -25.14 21.09 -16.83
C ALA A 216 -26.03 21.01 -18.09
N ALA A 217 -27.29 21.45 -18.00
CA ALA A 217 -28.22 21.45 -19.13
C ALA A 217 -27.81 22.39 -20.29
N GLU A 218 -26.89 23.32 -20.07
CA GLU A 218 -26.37 24.22 -21.10
C GLU A 218 -25.05 23.74 -21.72
N LEU A 219 -24.47 22.64 -21.21
CA LEU A 219 -23.26 22.04 -21.78
C LEU A 219 -23.59 21.26 -23.06
N SER A 220 -22.75 21.41 -24.09
CA SER A 220 -22.81 20.58 -25.28
C SER A 220 -22.21 19.19 -25.03
N ASP A 221 -22.57 18.19 -25.83
CA ASP A 221 -21.97 16.85 -25.74
C ASP A 221 -20.42 16.90 -25.88
N ALA A 222 -19.90 17.85 -26.66
CA ALA A 222 -18.46 18.03 -26.85
C ALA A 222 -17.78 18.70 -25.65
N ALA A 223 -18.50 19.58 -24.93
CA ALA A 223 -18.01 20.13 -23.67
C ALA A 223 -18.05 19.08 -22.56
N ILE A 224 -19.09 18.23 -22.51
CA ILE A 224 -19.20 17.16 -21.52
C ILE A 224 -18.05 16.15 -21.67
N SER A 225 -17.68 15.78 -22.90
CA SER A 225 -16.56 14.86 -23.15
C SER A 225 -15.17 15.44 -22.85
N GLU A 226 -15.10 16.76 -22.63
CA GLU A 226 -13.86 17.48 -22.38
C GLU A 226 -13.71 17.85 -20.89
N ILE A 227 -14.81 17.87 -20.13
CA ILE A 227 -14.76 18.24 -18.71
C ILE A 227 -14.50 16.97 -17.90
N ASP A 228 -13.32 16.88 -17.31
CA ASP A 228 -12.88 15.73 -16.52
C ASP A 228 -13.48 15.73 -15.12
N GLY A 229 -13.72 16.92 -14.56
CA GLY A 229 -14.01 17.03 -13.14
C GLY A 229 -14.74 18.28 -12.69
N ILE A 230 -14.93 18.35 -11.37
CA ILE A 230 -15.65 19.41 -10.70
C ILE A 230 -14.80 20.10 -9.63
N VAL A 231 -15.10 21.37 -9.40
CA VAL A 231 -14.50 22.16 -8.33
C VAL A 231 -15.51 22.49 -7.23
N HIS A 232 -15.10 22.28 -5.98
CA HIS A 232 -15.85 22.66 -4.78
C HIS A 232 -15.02 23.50 -3.80
N HIS A 233 -15.70 24.39 -3.06
CA HIS A 233 -15.08 25.19 -2.00
C HIS A 233 -15.66 24.78 -0.64
N PHE A 234 -14.77 24.39 0.28
CA PHE A 234 -15.11 23.73 1.53
C PHE A 234 -14.67 24.54 2.76
N TYR A 235 -15.60 25.32 3.33
CA TYR A 235 -15.40 26.09 4.54
C TYR A 235 -16.29 25.69 5.73
N TRP A 236 -15.74 25.62 6.94
CA TRP A 236 -16.54 25.53 8.17
C TRP A 236 -16.96 26.91 8.68
N ALA A 237 -18.25 27.28 8.48
CA ALA A 237 -18.72 28.67 8.54
C ALA A 237 -19.54 29.09 9.80
N ASP A 238 -20.14 28.19 10.59
CA ASP A 238 -21.05 28.57 11.71
C ASP A 238 -21.01 27.59 12.92
N TYR A 239 -21.08 28.13 14.15
CA TYR A 239 -21.18 27.43 15.45
C TYR A 239 -22.49 27.83 16.17
N HIS A 240 -23.65 27.69 15.51
CA HIS A 240 -24.92 27.76 16.22
C HIS A 240 -25.27 26.39 16.79
N ALA A 241 -25.16 26.31 18.11
CA ALA A 241 -25.47 25.17 18.97
C ALA A 241 -26.68 24.35 18.48
N ASP A 242 -26.48 23.03 18.50
CA ASP A 242 -27.45 21.94 18.43
C ASP A 242 -27.42 21.08 17.15
N GLU A 243 -26.80 21.52 16.03
CA GLU A 243 -26.51 20.60 14.93
C GLU A 243 -25.25 21.02 14.14
N PRO A 244 -24.18 20.19 14.12
CA PRO A 244 -23.08 20.34 13.17
C PRO A 244 -23.51 19.91 11.73
N SER A 245 -24.81 19.69 11.50
CA SER A 245 -25.42 19.28 10.23
C SER A 245 -25.39 20.37 9.14
N ASN A 246 -24.99 21.60 9.50
CA ASN A 246 -24.69 22.66 8.55
C ASN A 246 -23.23 22.62 8.02
N ASN A 247 -22.45 21.59 8.38
CA ASN A 247 -21.14 21.34 7.77
C ASN A 247 -21.29 21.13 6.27
N LEU A 248 -20.50 21.87 5.49
CA LEU A 248 -20.44 21.78 4.04
C LEU A 248 -20.01 20.38 3.52
N GLY A 249 -19.59 19.46 4.40
CA GLY A 249 -19.35 18.06 4.05
C GLY A 249 -20.57 17.38 3.42
N TYR A 250 -21.79 17.74 3.83
CA TYR A 250 -23.00 17.26 3.15
C TYR A 250 -23.13 17.72 1.70
N ARG A 251 -22.43 18.79 1.28
CA ARG A 251 -22.53 19.31 -0.08
C ARG A 251 -21.55 18.62 -1.04
N MET A 252 -20.41 18.11 -0.57
CA MET A 252 -19.45 17.40 -1.41
C MET A 252 -20.10 16.19 -2.09
N ASP A 253 -20.75 15.33 -1.31
CA ASP A 253 -21.54 14.21 -1.85
C ASP A 253 -22.67 14.67 -2.78
N TRP A 254 -23.34 15.78 -2.47
CA TRP A 254 -24.42 16.28 -3.34
C TRP A 254 -23.92 16.77 -4.69
N HIS A 255 -22.73 17.35 -4.73
CA HIS A 255 -22.09 17.80 -5.96
C HIS A 255 -21.60 16.61 -6.77
N ARG A 256 -20.92 15.67 -6.14
CA ARG A 256 -20.48 14.41 -6.75
C ARG A 256 -21.66 13.67 -7.36
N ASP A 257 -22.75 13.49 -6.61
CA ASP A 257 -23.99 12.87 -7.10
C ASP A 257 -24.57 13.60 -8.33
N ALA A 258 -24.67 14.94 -8.26
CA ALA A 258 -25.33 15.73 -9.30
C ALA A 258 -24.53 15.76 -10.61
N TRP A 259 -23.20 15.76 -10.52
CA TRP A 259 -22.30 15.79 -11.67
C TRP A 259 -21.91 14.40 -12.16
N GLY A 260 -21.94 13.38 -11.30
CA GLY A 260 -21.75 11.98 -11.71
C GLY A 260 -22.81 11.48 -12.68
N ASP A 261 -24.04 11.99 -12.56
CA ASP A 261 -25.11 11.79 -13.55
C ASP A 261 -24.77 12.36 -14.95
N VAL A 262 -23.84 13.32 -15.03
CA VAL A 262 -23.53 14.11 -16.24
C VAL A 262 -22.19 13.71 -16.86
N LEU A 263 -21.14 13.66 -16.05
CA LEU A 263 -19.75 13.40 -16.48
C LEU A 263 -19.39 11.91 -16.39
N GLY A 264 -20.03 11.17 -15.49
CA GLY A 264 -19.71 9.78 -15.19
C GLY A 264 -19.28 9.57 -13.73
N PRO A 265 -19.21 8.31 -13.26
CA PRO A 265 -18.84 8.00 -11.88
C PRO A 265 -17.37 8.34 -11.55
N ASP A 266 -16.50 8.34 -12.56
CA ASP A 266 -15.04 8.51 -12.43
C ASP A 266 -14.60 9.98 -12.64
N LEU A 267 -15.47 10.94 -12.29
CA LEU A 267 -15.14 12.36 -12.43
C LEU A 267 -14.07 12.77 -11.42
N GLU A 268 -13.16 13.64 -11.84
CA GLU A 268 -12.16 14.26 -10.96
C GLU A 268 -12.83 15.22 -9.97
N PHE A 269 -12.51 15.11 -8.68
CA PHE A 269 -13.13 15.94 -7.65
C PHE A 269 -12.11 16.81 -6.90
N HIS A 270 -12.02 18.09 -7.29
CA HIS A 270 -11.08 19.04 -6.73
C HIS A 270 -11.73 19.94 -5.66
N VAL A 271 -11.13 20.01 -4.48
CA VAL A 271 -11.46 21.03 -3.46
C VAL A 271 -10.45 22.15 -3.49
N THR A 272 -10.75 23.20 -4.24
CA THR A 272 -9.73 24.21 -4.60
C THR A 272 -9.66 25.41 -3.66
N GLU A 273 -10.54 25.44 -2.67
CA GLU A 273 -10.45 26.30 -1.50
C GLU A 273 -11.03 25.58 -0.28
N TRP A 274 -10.21 25.31 0.73
CA TRP A 274 -10.70 24.79 2.00
C TRP A 274 -9.99 25.39 3.21
N ASN A 275 -10.74 25.63 4.28
CA ASN A 275 -10.24 26.01 5.62
C ASN A 275 -11.40 26.18 6.63
N VAL A 276 -11.08 26.39 7.90
CA VAL A 276 -12.00 27.10 8.81
C VAL A 276 -12.27 28.49 8.22
N MET A 277 -13.55 28.84 8.10
CA MET A 277 -13.92 30.11 7.49
C MET A 277 -13.36 31.26 8.32
N ALA A 278 -12.82 32.29 7.66
CA ALA A 278 -12.32 33.46 8.37
C ALA A 278 -13.36 34.08 9.31
N SER A 279 -14.67 34.00 9.06
CA SER A 279 -15.70 34.50 9.98
C SER A 279 -15.97 33.60 11.20
N ASN A 280 -15.51 32.36 11.20
CA ASN A 280 -15.75 31.39 12.26
C ASN A 280 -14.73 31.52 13.40
N ARG A 281 -14.85 32.62 14.15
CA ARG A 281 -13.92 32.97 15.25
C ARG A 281 -13.87 31.95 16.39
N ALA A 282 -14.89 31.09 16.51
CA ALA A 282 -14.96 30.09 17.56
C ALA A 282 -14.07 28.87 17.30
N LEU A 283 -13.77 28.58 16.02
CA LEU A 283 -12.91 27.45 15.61
C LEU A 283 -11.51 27.88 15.15
N LEU A 284 -11.25 29.18 15.01
CA LEU A 284 -9.91 29.69 14.74
C LEU A 284 -9.02 29.67 15.99
N GLY A 285 -7.72 29.87 15.79
CA GLY A 285 -6.74 29.89 16.87
C GLY A 285 -6.57 28.52 17.53
N MET A 286 -6.78 28.45 18.85
CA MET A 286 -6.53 27.22 19.63
C MET A 286 -7.26 25.98 19.11
N LYS A 287 -8.47 26.12 18.57
CA LYS A 287 -9.30 24.98 18.12
C LYS A 287 -9.05 24.57 16.67
N SER A 288 -8.22 25.31 15.96
CA SER A 288 -8.06 25.14 14.51
C SER A 288 -7.27 23.89 14.12
N GLY A 289 -6.39 23.38 14.99
CA GLY A 289 -5.57 22.20 14.71
C GLY A 289 -6.40 20.95 14.44
N GLY A 290 -7.24 20.54 15.40
CA GLY A 290 -8.14 19.39 15.21
C GLY A 290 -9.19 19.61 14.12
N ALA A 291 -9.57 20.86 13.84
CA ALA A 291 -10.49 21.18 12.76
C ALA A 291 -9.90 20.86 11.38
N ILE A 292 -8.64 21.20 11.14
CA ILE A 292 -7.97 20.95 9.85
C ILE A 292 -7.83 19.46 9.57
N VAL A 293 -7.41 18.65 10.55
CA VAL A 293 -7.29 17.19 10.37
C VAL A 293 -8.65 16.56 10.07
N GLN A 294 -9.70 16.95 10.80
CA GLN A 294 -11.04 16.45 10.54
C GLN A 294 -11.55 16.87 9.15
N MET A 295 -11.36 18.13 8.76
CA MET A 295 -11.73 18.61 7.42
C MET A 295 -11.00 17.82 6.33
N PHE A 296 -9.74 17.50 6.52
CA PHE A 296 -8.96 16.69 5.60
C PHE A 296 -9.51 15.26 5.48
N SER A 297 -9.78 14.62 6.62
CA SER A 297 -10.44 13.31 6.68
C SER A 297 -11.82 13.31 6.01
N ASP A 298 -12.60 14.39 6.15
CA ASP A 298 -13.90 14.56 5.51
C ASP A 298 -13.78 14.64 3.97
N MET A 299 -12.72 15.32 3.47
CA MET A 299 -12.45 15.41 2.02
C MET A 299 -12.07 14.05 1.45
N LEU A 300 -11.16 13.32 2.11
CA LEU A 300 -10.74 11.98 1.69
C LEU A 300 -11.94 11.02 1.65
N SER A 301 -12.80 11.06 2.67
CA SER A 301 -14.03 10.26 2.73
C SER A 301 -15.04 10.63 1.65
N ALA A 302 -14.98 11.86 1.12
CA ALA A 302 -15.81 12.33 0.03
C ALA A 302 -15.21 12.04 -1.35
N GLY A 303 -14.11 11.29 -1.44
CA GLY A 303 -13.45 10.99 -2.71
C GLY A 303 -12.97 12.24 -3.43
N VAL A 304 -12.44 13.21 -2.68
CA VAL A 304 -11.73 14.36 -3.24
C VAL A 304 -10.38 13.89 -3.72
N ASP A 305 -9.93 14.30 -4.90
CA ASP A 305 -8.67 13.88 -5.53
C ASP A 305 -7.57 14.93 -5.36
N HIS A 306 -7.93 16.22 -5.41
CA HIS A 306 -6.98 17.33 -5.25
C HIS A 306 -7.50 18.32 -4.21
N ALA A 307 -6.60 18.92 -3.43
CA ALA A 307 -6.99 19.94 -2.45
C ALA A 307 -6.04 21.15 -2.43
N GLN A 308 -6.61 22.35 -2.30
CA GLN A 308 -5.84 23.58 -2.12
C GLN A 308 -6.32 24.40 -0.92
N ILE A 309 -5.44 24.61 0.05
CA ILE A 309 -5.78 25.32 1.29
C ILE A 309 -5.90 26.83 1.05
N TRP A 310 -6.98 27.42 1.57
CA TRP A 310 -7.20 28.86 1.57
C TRP A 310 -6.91 29.48 2.95
N PRO A 311 -5.96 30.41 3.10
CA PRO A 311 -4.80 30.62 2.23
C PRO A 311 -3.48 30.46 3.00
N PRO A 312 -2.38 30.09 2.32
CA PRO A 312 -1.04 30.06 2.93
C PRO A 312 -0.65 31.42 3.55
N LYS A 313 -0.93 32.51 2.82
CA LYS A 313 -0.70 33.91 3.21
C LYS A 313 -1.82 34.81 2.71
N HIS A 314 -2.51 35.48 3.63
CA HIS A 314 -3.54 36.47 3.27
C HIS A 314 -3.74 37.50 4.38
N ASN A 315 -4.63 38.49 4.21
CA ASN A 315 -4.98 39.41 5.29
C ASN A 315 -6.11 38.89 6.21
N THR A 316 -6.69 37.74 5.87
CA THR A 316 -7.68 37.05 6.71
C THR A 316 -6.99 36.24 7.80
N ARG A 317 -7.71 36.03 8.90
CA ARG A 317 -7.17 35.40 10.13
C ARG A 317 -7.01 33.89 10.05
N ASN A 318 -7.53 33.26 8.99
CA ASN A 318 -7.32 31.84 8.71
C ASN A 318 -6.06 31.60 7.85
N ASP A 319 -5.11 32.55 7.85
CA ASP A 319 -3.80 32.35 7.24
C ASP A 319 -2.99 31.26 7.96
N LEU A 320 -2.21 30.47 7.22
CA LEU A 320 -1.36 29.42 7.81
C LEU A 320 -0.02 29.98 8.32
N ALA A 321 0.70 30.71 7.46
CA ALA A 321 2.09 31.14 7.67
C ALA A 321 2.24 32.65 7.98
N GLY A 322 1.25 33.23 8.65
CA GLY A 322 1.20 34.65 8.99
C GLY A 322 0.55 35.47 7.88
N GLY A 323 -0.22 36.50 8.27
CA GLY A 323 -0.83 37.36 7.27
C GLY A 323 0.18 38.15 6.41
N ASN A 324 -0.29 38.82 5.35
CA ASN A 324 0.55 39.44 4.28
C ASN A 324 1.75 40.31 4.73
N THR A 325 1.69 40.89 5.93
CA THR A 325 2.74 41.76 6.47
C THR A 325 3.56 41.13 7.59
N ARG A 326 3.17 39.94 8.05
CA ARG A 326 3.87 39.15 9.07
C ARG A 326 4.92 38.27 8.38
N ALA A 327 6.07 38.12 9.04
CA ALA A 327 7.09 37.19 8.60
C ALA A 327 6.62 35.75 8.83
N VAL A 328 7.06 34.84 7.95
CA VAL A 328 6.95 33.40 8.20
C VAL A 328 7.94 33.05 9.33
N VAL A 329 7.44 32.37 10.35
CA VAL A 329 8.18 31.95 11.54
C VAL A 329 8.03 30.45 11.68
N TYR A 330 9.14 29.77 11.91
CA TYR A 330 9.24 28.33 12.13
C TYR A 330 10.17 28.07 13.30
N ASP A 331 10.10 26.87 13.86
CA ASP A 331 10.93 26.43 14.96
C ASP A 331 12.27 25.84 14.50
N ASP A 332 12.97 25.13 15.39
CA ASP A 332 14.27 24.52 15.12
C ASP A 332 14.20 23.19 14.33
N ARG A 333 13.00 22.72 14.04
CA ARG A 333 12.69 21.55 13.21
C ARG A 333 12.05 21.96 11.89
N ASP A 334 12.17 23.25 11.54
CA ASP A 334 11.64 23.87 10.34
C ASP A 334 10.11 23.82 10.19
N ILE A 335 9.37 23.62 11.30
CA ILE A 335 7.91 23.61 11.31
C ILE A 335 7.36 25.03 11.49
N VAL A 336 6.42 25.47 10.66
CA VAL A 336 5.71 26.74 10.73
C VAL A 336 4.95 26.89 12.05
N THR A 337 5.15 28.01 12.74
CA THR A 337 4.56 28.27 14.07
C THR A 337 3.67 29.51 14.14
N ASN A 338 3.43 30.18 13.00
CA ASN A 338 2.61 31.38 12.93
C ASN A 338 1.17 31.18 13.44
N SER A 339 0.62 29.98 13.25
CA SER A 339 -0.73 29.58 13.68
C SER A 339 -0.78 28.10 14.01
N ILE A 340 -1.76 27.67 14.82
CA ILE A 340 -1.97 26.24 15.13
C ILE A 340 -2.29 25.43 13.87
N GLN A 341 -3.26 25.90 13.06
CA GLN A 341 -3.60 25.27 11.78
C GLN A 341 -2.44 25.21 10.79
N GLY A 342 -1.57 26.23 10.76
CA GLY A 342 -0.37 26.23 9.92
C GLY A 342 0.61 25.14 10.31
N ALA A 343 0.90 25.00 11.60
CA ALA A 343 1.78 23.94 12.11
C ALA A 343 1.23 22.54 11.84
N VAL A 344 -0.09 22.35 11.97
CA VAL A 344 -0.74 21.06 11.70
C VAL A 344 -0.73 20.74 10.21
N PHE A 345 -1.05 21.71 9.35
CA PHE A 345 -0.99 21.51 7.90
C PHE A 345 0.42 21.13 7.43
N ASP A 346 1.44 21.82 7.94
CA ASP A 346 2.85 21.56 7.66
C ASP A 346 3.29 20.15 8.09
N LEU A 347 2.89 19.72 9.28
CA LEU A 347 3.09 18.33 9.70
C LEU A 347 2.43 17.35 8.72
N MET A 348 1.16 17.60 8.37
CA MET A 348 0.43 16.72 7.46
C MET A 348 1.07 16.63 6.08
N SER A 349 1.54 17.75 5.50
CA SER A 349 2.22 17.75 4.20
C SER A 349 3.52 16.97 4.23
N SER A 350 4.21 16.95 5.37
CA SER A 350 5.46 16.18 5.53
C SER A 350 5.22 14.70 5.86
N SER A 351 4.11 14.35 6.52
CA SER A 351 3.94 13.03 7.15
C SER A 351 2.95 12.11 6.44
N LEU A 352 2.04 12.64 5.61
CA LEU A 352 0.90 11.86 5.09
C LEU A 352 1.04 11.44 3.62
N ILE A 353 1.96 12.02 2.85
CA ILE A 353 2.16 11.64 1.46
C ILE A 353 2.58 10.16 1.39
N GLY A 354 1.90 9.37 0.55
CA GLY A 354 2.11 7.93 0.41
C GLY A 354 1.41 7.06 1.47
N LEU A 355 0.63 7.66 2.38
CA LEU A 355 -0.19 6.93 3.34
C LEU A 355 -1.65 6.87 2.92
N SER A 356 -2.37 5.85 3.38
CA SER A 356 -3.82 5.74 3.22
C SER A 356 -4.55 6.11 4.52
N PRO A 357 -5.73 6.77 4.46
CA PRO A 357 -6.60 6.91 5.63
C PRO A 357 -6.93 5.54 6.23
N LEU A 358 -7.02 5.47 7.56
CA LEU A 358 -7.30 4.25 8.29
C LEU A 358 -8.74 4.25 8.84
N GLU A 359 -9.47 3.18 8.58
CA GLU A 359 -10.70 2.83 9.31
C GLU A 359 -10.31 2.27 10.69
N LEU A 360 -10.64 3.03 11.74
CA LEU A 360 -10.27 2.69 13.12
C LEU A 360 -11.47 2.24 13.94
N THR A 361 -11.29 1.17 14.71
CA THR A 361 -12.16 0.86 15.86
C THR A 361 -11.43 1.18 17.14
N VAL A 362 -11.94 2.16 17.91
CA VAL A 362 -11.29 2.63 19.14
C VAL A 362 -12.25 2.60 20.33
N GLU A 363 -11.71 2.31 21.51
CA GLU A 363 -12.41 2.48 22.78
C GLU A 363 -11.76 3.64 23.55
N GLY A 364 -12.60 4.54 24.12
CA GLY A 364 -12.12 5.68 24.90
C GLY A 364 -11.67 6.89 24.06
N ALA A 365 -11.97 6.92 22.77
CA ALA A 365 -11.81 8.05 21.87
C ALA A 365 -12.96 8.05 20.84
N ASP A 366 -13.13 9.14 20.10
CA ASP A 366 -14.11 9.31 19.03
C ASP A 366 -13.38 9.42 17.67
N THR A 367 -13.96 8.87 16.62
CA THR A 367 -13.39 8.83 15.26
C THR A 367 -14.21 9.64 14.25
N VAL A 368 -15.37 10.17 14.63
CA VAL A 368 -16.35 10.62 13.63
C VAL A 368 -16.69 12.11 13.72
N ARG A 369 -16.57 12.82 14.86
CA ARG A 369 -17.02 14.23 14.83
C ARG A 369 -16.64 15.20 15.95
N ILE A 370 -16.35 16.44 15.55
CA ILE A 370 -16.55 17.66 16.37
C ILE A 370 -18.03 18.11 16.27
N PRO A 371 -18.71 18.45 17.39
CA PRO A 371 -18.22 18.57 18.75
C PRO A 371 -18.27 17.23 19.49
N SER A 372 -17.09 16.74 19.87
CA SER A 372 -16.91 15.71 20.87
C SER A 372 -16.54 16.37 22.21
N THR A 373 -16.68 15.63 23.32
CA THR A 373 -16.07 15.98 24.62
C THR A 373 -14.90 15.06 24.93
N GLU A 374 -14.42 14.31 23.94
CA GLU A 374 -13.41 13.26 24.05
C GLU A 374 -12.21 13.58 23.13
N ILE A 375 -11.20 12.70 23.16
CA ILE A 375 -10.10 12.75 22.19
C ILE A 375 -10.63 12.30 20.83
N LEU A 376 -10.33 13.08 19.80
CA LEU A 376 -10.52 12.66 18.41
C LEU A 376 -9.24 12.01 17.91
N ILE A 377 -9.38 10.91 17.17
CA ILE A 377 -8.26 10.20 16.56
C ILE A 377 -8.50 9.98 15.07
N HIS A 378 -7.54 10.42 14.27
CA HIS A 378 -7.45 10.12 12.83
C HIS A 378 -6.18 9.31 12.60
N GLY A 379 -6.27 8.22 11.86
CA GLY A 379 -5.14 7.38 11.51
C GLY A 379 -4.89 7.41 10.01
N PHE A 380 -3.61 7.39 9.65
CA PHE A 380 -3.12 7.27 8.29
C PHE A 380 -1.99 6.26 8.30
N GLY A 381 -1.86 5.41 7.30
CA GLY A 381 -0.76 4.46 7.27
C GLY A 381 -0.66 3.69 5.98
N ASN A 382 0.50 3.07 5.81
CA ASN A 382 0.79 2.09 4.79
C ASN A 382 1.42 0.86 5.47
N GLU A 383 2.17 0.08 4.72
CA GLU A 383 2.83 -1.11 5.25
C GLU A 383 4.10 -0.80 6.04
N GLU A 384 4.68 0.39 5.93
CA GLU A 384 5.93 0.72 6.63
C GLU A 384 5.69 1.62 7.85
N THR A 385 4.70 2.50 7.75
CA THR A 385 4.49 3.61 8.68
C THR A 385 3.00 3.80 8.98
N ILE A 386 2.69 4.07 10.25
CA ILE A 386 1.39 4.55 10.70
C ILE A 386 1.55 5.88 11.45
N VAL A 387 0.71 6.85 11.10
CA VAL A 387 0.61 8.15 11.71
C VAL A 387 -0.77 8.33 12.33
N PHE A 388 -0.82 8.66 13.62
CA PHE A 388 -2.06 9.03 14.31
C PHE A 388 -2.05 10.49 14.74
N TYR A 389 -3.12 11.20 14.40
CA TYR A 389 -3.40 12.55 14.90
C TYR A 389 -4.43 12.48 16.02
N LEU A 390 -4.01 12.77 17.26
CA LEU A 390 -4.89 12.82 18.43
C LEU A 390 -5.17 14.28 18.80
N SER A 391 -6.42 14.69 18.70
CA SER A 391 -6.88 16.06 18.99
C SER A 391 -7.71 16.11 20.26
N SER A 392 -7.36 17.00 21.19
CA SER A 392 -8.22 17.30 22.32
C SER A 392 -9.37 18.23 21.92
N THR A 393 -10.61 17.89 22.30
CA THR A 393 -11.77 18.79 22.15
C THR A 393 -12.30 19.31 23.48
N ASP A 394 -11.64 18.95 24.59
CA ASP A 394 -12.04 19.23 25.97
C ASP A 394 -11.42 20.55 26.47
N GLU A 395 -12.10 21.20 27.42
CA GLU A 395 -11.62 22.39 28.14
C GLU A 395 -10.70 22.04 29.32
N GLU A 396 -10.57 20.74 29.66
CA GLU A 396 -9.65 20.25 30.68
C GLU A 396 -8.43 19.52 30.10
N THR A 397 -7.31 19.61 30.81
CA THR A 397 -6.07 18.90 30.46
C THR A 397 -6.21 17.42 30.74
N GLN A 398 -5.96 16.59 29.73
CA GLN A 398 -6.14 15.15 29.77
C GLN A 398 -4.78 14.44 29.80
N ASP A 399 -4.59 13.54 30.77
CA ASP A 399 -3.51 12.55 30.71
C ASP A 399 -4.05 11.33 29.97
N ILE A 400 -3.36 10.92 28.91
CA ILE A 400 -3.77 9.89 27.97
C ILE A 400 -2.78 8.74 28.09
N VAL A 401 -3.30 7.52 28.17
CA VAL A 401 -2.55 6.28 28.09
C VAL A 401 -3.15 5.47 26.95
N ILE A 402 -2.37 5.24 25.91
CA ILE A 402 -2.70 4.34 24.81
C ILE A 402 -2.17 2.96 25.20
N ASP A 403 -3.03 1.96 25.14
CA ASP A 403 -2.67 0.59 25.49
C ASP A 403 -1.63 0.00 24.52
N PRO A 404 -0.89 -1.06 24.89
CA PRO A 404 0.13 -1.67 24.04
C PRO A 404 -0.44 -2.51 22.88
N ALA A 405 -1.74 -2.43 22.56
CA ALA A 405 -2.36 -3.29 21.54
C ALA A 405 -1.71 -3.12 20.15
N TRP A 406 -1.13 -1.97 19.86
CA TRP A 406 -0.34 -1.73 18.65
C TRP A 406 0.92 -2.60 18.55
N LEU A 407 1.52 -3.05 19.66
CA LEU A 407 2.64 -4.01 19.63
C LEU A 407 2.22 -5.38 19.07
N SER A 408 0.98 -5.82 19.29
CA SER A 408 0.49 -7.06 18.68
C SER A 408 0.25 -6.93 17.17
N HIS A 409 0.35 -5.71 16.63
CA HIS A 409 0.30 -5.42 15.20
C HIS A 409 1.70 -5.17 14.62
N GLY A 410 2.78 -5.47 15.36
CA GLY A 410 4.16 -5.30 14.90
C GLY A 410 4.65 -3.84 14.81
N LEU A 411 3.91 -2.90 15.40
CA LEU A 411 4.22 -1.47 15.36
C LEU A 411 5.16 -1.06 16.49
N MET A 412 6.12 -0.20 16.17
CA MET A 412 7.12 0.40 17.05
C MET A 412 6.96 1.92 17.06
N PHE A 413 6.98 2.54 18.25
CA PHE A 413 6.73 3.96 18.38
C PHE A 413 8.02 4.71 18.15
N ASP A 414 8.02 5.55 17.12
CA ASP A 414 9.18 6.33 16.76
C ASP A 414 9.17 7.68 17.46
N ARG A 415 8.05 8.40 17.34
CA ARG A 415 8.01 9.81 17.69
C ARG A 415 6.60 10.29 18.00
N GLY A 416 6.50 11.24 18.92
CA GLY A 416 5.30 12.02 19.16
C GLY A 416 5.59 13.51 19.08
N LEU A 417 4.98 14.21 18.14
CA LEU A 417 5.07 15.67 18.01
C LEU A 417 3.76 16.35 18.41
N LYS A 418 3.82 17.10 19.50
CA LYS A 418 2.68 17.87 19.96
C LYS A 418 2.73 19.29 19.41
N VAL A 419 1.64 19.70 18.76
CA VAL A 419 1.35 21.09 18.43
C VAL A 419 0.60 21.71 19.62
N GLY A 420 1.37 22.34 20.49
CA GLY A 420 0.89 23.08 21.64
C GLY A 420 0.60 24.55 21.32
N ILE A 421 0.20 25.29 22.34
CA ILE A 421 -0.25 26.68 22.21
C ILE A 421 0.83 27.62 22.78
N ASP A 422 1.39 28.51 21.95
CA ASP A 422 2.31 29.56 22.41
C ASP A 422 1.52 30.77 22.94
N GLN A 423 1.17 30.72 24.22
CA GLN A 423 0.48 31.82 24.89
C GLN A 423 1.24 33.15 24.91
N SER A 424 2.55 33.17 24.61
CA SER A 424 3.30 34.42 24.56
C SER A 424 3.02 35.25 23.31
N THR A 425 2.45 34.63 22.28
CA THR A 425 2.04 35.28 21.02
C THR A 425 0.64 35.87 21.10
N SER A 426 -0.17 35.40 22.05
CA SER A 426 -1.50 35.91 22.38
C SER A 426 -1.41 37.31 22.99
N ASP A 427 -2.25 38.23 22.52
CA ASP A 427 -2.43 39.56 23.11
C ASP A 427 -3.60 39.60 24.11
N GLY A 428 -4.32 38.48 24.24
CA GLY A 428 -5.48 38.30 25.10
C GLY A 428 -6.67 39.14 24.65
N VAL A 429 -6.76 39.48 23.36
CA VAL A 429 -7.82 40.29 22.77
C VAL A 429 -8.33 39.67 21.47
N MET A 430 -9.62 39.31 21.44
CA MET A 430 -10.28 39.05 20.18
C MET A 430 -10.41 40.36 19.37
N SER A 431 -9.69 40.44 18.27
CA SER A 431 -9.56 41.65 17.47
C SER A 431 -10.46 41.64 16.23
N PHE A 432 -11.44 42.53 16.16
CA PHE A 432 -12.29 42.70 14.97
C PHE A 432 -11.61 43.55 13.90
N GLU A 433 -11.86 43.27 12.62
CA GLU A 433 -11.66 44.22 11.52
C GLU A 433 -12.66 45.38 11.64
N SER A 434 -12.47 46.26 12.62
CA SER A 434 -13.04 47.62 12.80
C SER A 434 -13.17 48.00 14.29
N SER A 435 -12.06 48.17 15.01
CA SER A 435 -12.01 48.91 16.30
C SER A 435 -12.96 48.46 17.44
N ARG A 436 -13.59 47.29 17.31
CA ARG A 436 -14.28 46.59 18.39
C ARG A 436 -13.35 45.52 18.95
N SER A 437 -13.44 45.29 20.24
CA SER A 437 -12.83 44.19 20.97
C SER A 437 -13.95 43.56 21.80
N GLU A 438 -14.04 42.24 21.81
CA GLU A 438 -14.93 41.49 22.71
C GLU A 438 -14.11 40.90 23.87
N ASP A 439 -14.81 40.47 24.92
CA ASP A 439 -14.17 39.80 26.04
C ASP A 439 -13.70 38.41 25.58
N VAL A 440 -12.44 38.10 25.85
CA VAL A 440 -11.88 36.77 25.56
C VAL A 440 -12.51 35.74 26.48
N GLU A 441 -12.88 34.60 25.92
CA GLU A 441 -13.35 33.44 26.68
C GLU A 441 -12.15 32.75 27.33
N VAL A 442 -12.27 32.53 28.64
CA VAL A 442 -11.17 32.04 29.46
C VAL A 442 -11.55 30.72 30.10
N ILE A 443 -10.74 29.71 29.84
CA ILE A 443 -10.75 28.45 30.59
C ILE A 443 -9.49 28.36 31.45
N VAL A 444 -9.58 27.67 32.59
CA VAL A 444 -8.45 27.44 33.47
C VAL A 444 -8.34 25.94 33.72
N SER A 445 -7.27 25.33 33.21
CA SER A 445 -6.98 23.92 33.45
C SER A 445 -5.59 23.75 34.05
N ARG A 446 -5.50 22.91 35.08
CA ARG A 446 -4.28 22.67 35.90
C ARG A 446 -3.55 23.96 36.34
N GLY A 447 -4.31 25.04 36.57
CA GLY A 447 -3.78 26.33 37.00
C GLY A 447 -3.14 27.18 35.89
N LYS A 448 -3.23 26.75 34.63
CA LYS A 448 -2.91 27.56 33.44
C LYS A 448 -4.19 28.15 32.86
N THR A 449 -4.11 29.36 32.35
CA THR A 449 -5.21 30.11 31.73
C THR A 449 -5.11 29.98 30.22
N TYR A 450 -6.20 29.68 29.52
CA TYR A 450 -6.25 29.59 28.06
C TYR A 450 -7.35 30.48 27.50
N PHE A 451 -7.10 31.02 26.31
CA PHE A 451 -7.94 31.99 25.61
C PHE A 451 -8.61 31.32 24.41
N THR A 452 -9.82 30.81 24.59
CA THR A 452 -10.41 29.80 23.67
C THR A 452 -10.99 30.35 22.38
N ASN A 453 -11.15 31.67 22.29
CA ASN A 453 -11.70 32.37 21.14
C ASN A 453 -10.72 33.42 20.58
N GLU A 454 -9.44 33.28 20.87
CA GLU A 454 -8.39 34.15 20.33
C GLU A 454 -7.89 33.62 18.99
N ASP A 455 -7.69 34.51 18.01
CA ASP A 455 -7.50 34.14 16.61
C ASP A 455 -6.07 34.37 16.07
N ASP A 456 -5.14 34.86 16.88
CA ASP A 456 -3.75 35.12 16.48
C ASP A 456 -2.69 34.43 17.36
N VAL A 457 -3.09 33.36 18.04
CA VAL A 457 -2.17 32.50 18.79
C VAL A 457 -1.35 31.59 17.87
N GLY A 458 -0.04 31.58 18.08
CA GLY A 458 0.92 30.71 17.39
C GLY A 458 1.06 29.34 18.04
N ALA A 459 1.77 28.46 17.34
CA ALA A 459 2.06 27.10 17.78
C ALA A 459 3.35 27.01 18.59
N LEU A 460 3.36 26.08 19.54
CA LEU A 460 4.56 25.64 20.25
C LEU A 460 4.73 24.14 20.04
N ILE A 461 5.73 23.73 19.28
CA ILE A 461 5.95 22.32 19.01
C ILE A 461 6.85 21.70 20.09
N SER A 462 6.53 20.48 20.52
CA SER A 462 7.31 19.75 21.53
C SER A 462 7.21 18.25 21.32
N GLU A 463 8.30 17.53 21.57
CA GLU A 463 8.27 16.07 21.62
C GLU A 463 7.55 15.58 22.88
N VAL A 464 6.69 14.59 22.69
CA VAL A 464 5.89 13.93 23.73
C VAL A 464 5.81 12.43 23.45
N GLY A 465 5.19 11.71 24.38
CA GLY A 465 5.08 10.25 24.31
C GLY A 465 6.20 9.61 25.12
N THR A 466 5.82 8.72 26.02
CA THR A 466 6.77 7.85 26.73
C THR A 466 6.19 6.45 26.75
N VAL A 467 6.92 5.51 26.16
CA VAL A 467 6.58 4.09 26.19
C VAL A 467 7.03 3.51 27.53
N ALA A 468 6.09 2.98 28.30
CA ALA A 468 6.37 2.30 29.55
C ALA A 468 6.91 0.88 29.30
N PRO A 469 7.52 0.22 30.30
CA PRO A 469 8.05 -1.14 30.13
C PRO A 469 7.02 -2.21 29.77
N ASP A 470 5.73 -1.92 29.97
CA ASP A 470 4.60 -2.76 29.57
C ASP A 470 4.11 -2.45 28.15
N GLY A 471 4.81 -1.58 27.41
CA GLY A 471 4.47 -1.18 26.05
C GLY A 471 3.45 -0.04 25.95
N SER A 472 2.83 0.38 27.05
CA SER A 472 1.82 1.45 27.00
C SER A 472 2.45 2.82 26.70
N LEU A 473 1.82 3.60 25.82
CA LEU A 473 2.27 4.94 25.45
C LEU A 473 1.51 6.00 26.26
N SER A 474 2.23 6.84 27.02
CA SER A 474 1.62 7.89 27.84
C SER A 474 1.97 9.29 27.34
N LEU A 475 0.98 10.19 27.31
CA LEU A 475 1.14 11.60 26.95
C LEU A 475 0.09 12.51 27.62
N THR A 476 0.28 13.82 27.56
CA THR A 476 -0.66 14.81 28.13
C THR A 476 -0.99 15.87 27.08
N LEU A 477 -2.29 16.06 26.83
CA LEU A 477 -2.80 17.14 25.99
C LEU A 477 -3.52 18.18 26.86
N ALA A 478 -3.11 19.44 26.73
CA ALA A 478 -3.88 20.57 27.25
C ALA A 478 -5.11 20.83 26.35
N PRO A 479 -6.04 21.70 26.79
CA PRO A 479 -7.24 22.00 26.02
C PRO A 479 -6.93 22.40 24.58
N TYR A 480 -7.53 21.69 23.63
CA TYR A 480 -7.38 21.90 22.19
C TYR A 480 -5.99 21.67 21.58
N GLU A 481 -5.04 21.10 22.34
CA GLU A 481 -3.77 20.64 21.76
C GLU A 481 -3.99 19.39 20.90
N ILE A 482 -3.10 19.22 19.92
CA ILE A 482 -3.05 18.06 19.03
C ILE A 482 -1.65 17.46 19.04
N VAL A 483 -1.57 16.14 18.87
CA VAL A 483 -0.31 15.42 18.73
C VAL A 483 -0.37 14.51 17.51
N GLU A 484 0.70 14.53 16.72
CA GLU A 484 1.03 13.51 15.73
C GLU A 484 1.88 12.43 16.40
N LEU A 485 1.49 11.17 16.28
CA LEU A 485 2.23 10.01 16.74
C LEU A 485 2.61 9.15 15.54
N THR A 486 3.90 8.94 15.33
CA THR A 486 4.44 8.12 14.25
C THR A 486 4.90 6.78 14.80
N PHE A 487 4.52 5.72 14.09
CA PHE A 487 4.90 4.35 14.34
C PHE A 487 5.47 3.75 13.06
N SER A 488 6.57 3.03 13.15
CA SER A 488 7.07 2.17 12.08
C SER A 488 6.73 0.74 12.39
N TYR A 489 6.74 -0.15 11.39
CA TYR A 489 6.77 -1.57 11.70
C TYR A 489 8.19 -2.06 12.01
N ASP A 490 8.30 -3.10 12.84
CA ASP A 490 9.57 -3.76 13.11
C ASP A 490 9.97 -4.62 11.90
N GLU A 491 11.06 -4.26 11.20
CA GLU A 491 11.60 -4.99 10.04
C GLU A 491 11.77 -6.50 10.30
N ALA A 492 12.05 -6.91 11.55
CA ALA A 492 12.22 -8.32 11.91
C ALA A 492 10.90 -9.09 12.03
N ILE A 493 9.79 -8.40 12.34
CA ILE A 493 8.42 -8.95 12.35
C ILE A 493 7.77 -8.76 10.97
N PHE A 494 8.20 -7.75 10.21
CA PHE A 494 7.77 -7.53 8.83
C PHE A 494 8.30 -8.58 7.87
N ALA A 495 9.52 -9.06 8.06
CA ALA A 495 10.02 -10.24 7.35
C ALA A 495 9.17 -11.50 7.61
N GLU A 496 8.55 -11.63 8.80
CA GLU A 496 7.59 -12.70 9.11
C GLU A 496 6.16 -12.41 8.57
N ASN A 497 5.76 -11.15 8.36
CA ASN A 497 4.42 -10.77 7.88
C ASN A 497 4.32 -10.51 6.37
N GLU A 498 5.42 -10.28 5.66
CA GLU A 498 5.54 -10.39 4.20
C GLU A 498 5.20 -11.82 3.72
N LEU A 499 5.29 -12.81 4.61
CA LEU A 499 4.83 -14.19 4.38
C LEU A 499 3.32 -14.38 4.63
N SER A 500 2.64 -13.42 5.29
CA SER A 500 1.21 -13.56 5.69
C SER A 500 0.25 -12.56 5.05
N ARG A 501 0.73 -11.53 4.35
CA ARG A 501 -0.12 -10.78 3.42
C ARG A 501 -0.19 -11.64 2.17
N GLU A 502 -1.31 -12.34 1.98
CA GLU A 502 -1.64 -12.95 0.70
C GLU A 502 -1.28 -11.92 -0.39
N ALA A 503 -0.21 -12.16 -1.15
CA ALA A 503 -0.21 -11.72 -2.53
C ALA A 503 -1.52 -12.30 -3.06
N ILE A 504 -2.51 -11.44 -3.32
CA ILE A 504 -3.78 -11.92 -3.86
C ILE A 504 -3.43 -12.42 -5.26
N HIS A 505 -3.14 -13.72 -5.34
CA HIS A 505 -2.85 -14.41 -6.58
C HIS A 505 -4.19 -14.61 -7.29
N LEU A 506 -4.51 -13.69 -8.20
CA LEU A 506 -5.68 -13.83 -9.05
C LEU A 506 -5.34 -14.83 -10.15
N ASN A 507 -5.83 -16.07 -9.98
CA ASN A 507 -5.78 -17.10 -11.00
C ASN A 507 -7.04 -17.04 -11.86
N GLY A 508 -6.85 -16.82 -13.16
CA GLY A 508 -7.93 -16.85 -14.12
C GLY A 508 -8.34 -18.24 -14.55
N SER A 509 -9.44 -18.23 -15.27
CA SER A 509 -10.15 -19.37 -15.76
C SER A 509 -9.56 -19.87 -17.09
N PRO A 510 -10.11 -20.97 -17.64
CA PRO A 510 -9.81 -21.37 -19.01
C PRO A 510 -10.47 -20.53 -20.12
N SER A 511 -11.05 -19.37 -19.80
CA SER A 511 -11.73 -18.47 -20.75
C SER A 511 -11.22 -17.04 -20.64
N ASP A 512 -11.40 -16.24 -21.70
CA ASP A 512 -11.08 -14.81 -21.73
C ASP A 512 -11.56 -14.08 -20.45
N ASP A 513 -10.62 -13.63 -19.64
CA ASP A 513 -10.80 -12.95 -18.36
C ASP A 513 -10.37 -11.48 -18.44
N ASP A 514 -10.96 -10.65 -17.58
CA ASP A 514 -10.70 -9.21 -17.48
C ASP A 514 -10.37 -8.90 -16.02
N PHE A 515 -9.08 -8.72 -15.74
CA PHE A 515 -8.53 -8.41 -14.44
C PHE A 515 -8.28 -6.90 -14.32
N GLU A 516 -8.96 -6.28 -13.38
CA GLU A 516 -8.74 -4.90 -12.98
C GLU A 516 -8.43 -4.90 -11.48
N VAL A 517 -7.18 -4.61 -11.13
CA VAL A 517 -6.75 -4.58 -9.74
C VAL A 517 -6.99 -3.20 -9.15
N VAL A 518 -7.52 -3.19 -7.93
CA VAL A 518 -7.62 -2.00 -7.07
C VAL A 518 -6.60 -2.21 -5.95
N ASP A 519 -5.37 -1.72 -6.13
CA ASP A 519 -4.30 -1.53 -5.11
C ASP A 519 -3.96 -2.68 -4.11
N ILE A 520 -4.41 -3.92 -4.30
CA ILE A 520 -4.19 -5.03 -3.33
C ILE A 520 -3.60 -6.34 -3.90
N ALA A 521 -3.52 -6.51 -5.22
CA ALA A 521 -2.99 -7.74 -5.83
C ALA A 521 -1.66 -7.47 -6.54
N ARG A 522 -0.55 -7.97 -5.97
CA ARG A 522 0.81 -7.86 -6.53
C ARG A 522 1.15 -8.94 -7.57
N SER A 523 0.24 -9.89 -7.81
CA SER A 523 0.50 -11.03 -8.70
C SER A 523 -0.77 -11.57 -9.38
N ILE A 524 -0.78 -11.61 -10.72
CA ILE A 524 -1.91 -12.10 -11.52
C ILE A 524 -1.44 -13.14 -12.53
N LYS A 525 -2.21 -14.23 -12.66
CA LYS A 525 -2.03 -15.26 -13.70
C LYS A 525 -3.35 -15.49 -14.40
N ALA A 526 -3.51 -14.98 -15.62
CA ALA A 526 -4.82 -14.96 -16.28
C ALA A 526 -5.31 -16.32 -16.79
N GLY A 527 -4.43 -17.32 -16.94
CA GLY A 527 -4.84 -18.70 -17.22
C GLY A 527 -4.85 -19.06 -18.70
N LEU A 528 -5.97 -19.55 -19.24
CA LEU A 528 -6.11 -19.77 -20.68
C LEU A 528 -7.16 -18.81 -21.21
N GLY A 529 -6.94 -18.17 -22.35
CA GLY A 529 -7.89 -17.19 -22.84
C GLY A 529 -7.17 -16.07 -23.58
N ASN A 530 -7.92 -15.13 -24.15
CA ASN A 530 -7.34 -13.85 -24.53
C ASN A 530 -7.71 -12.86 -23.43
N ASP A 531 -6.78 -12.64 -22.53
CA ASP A 531 -7.05 -11.99 -21.25
C ASP A 531 -6.64 -10.52 -21.28
N THR A 532 -7.32 -9.70 -20.48
CA THR A 532 -6.91 -8.31 -20.23
C THR A 532 -6.52 -8.17 -18.77
N ILE A 533 -5.33 -7.66 -18.52
CA ILE A 533 -4.78 -7.45 -17.18
C ILE A 533 -4.45 -5.96 -17.02
N ARG A 534 -4.93 -5.36 -15.94
CA ARG A 534 -4.59 -4.00 -15.51
C ARG A 534 -4.06 -4.06 -14.07
N GLY A 535 -2.76 -3.85 -13.92
CA GLY A 535 -2.08 -3.62 -12.66
C GLY A 535 -2.36 -2.22 -12.11
N GLY A 536 -1.68 -1.89 -11.02
CA GLY A 536 -1.92 -0.73 -10.18
C GLY A 536 -0.75 0.23 -10.10
N SER A 537 -0.50 0.75 -8.90
CA SER A 537 0.56 1.72 -8.61
C SER A 537 1.76 1.13 -7.85
N PHE A 538 1.84 -0.20 -7.78
CA PHE A 538 2.86 -0.96 -7.08
C PHE A 538 3.66 -1.81 -8.06
N ASP A 539 4.85 -2.24 -7.63
CA ASP A 539 5.65 -3.25 -8.32
C ASP A 539 4.83 -4.56 -8.46
N ASP A 540 4.29 -4.78 -9.65
CA ASP A 540 3.34 -5.84 -9.98
C ASP A 540 3.99 -6.98 -10.76
N ILE A 541 3.45 -8.20 -10.61
CA ILE A 541 3.87 -9.38 -11.37
C ILE A 541 2.70 -9.93 -12.18
N LEU A 542 2.72 -9.72 -13.49
CA LEU A 542 1.55 -9.94 -14.34
C LEU A 542 1.84 -10.98 -15.43
N SER A 543 1.01 -12.04 -15.50
CA SER A 543 1.14 -13.12 -16.47
C SER A 543 -0.13 -13.37 -17.29
N GLY A 544 -0.03 -13.26 -18.61
CA GLY A 544 -1.10 -13.60 -19.57
C GLY A 544 -1.29 -15.11 -19.75
N ALA A 545 -0.21 -15.87 -19.54
CA ALA A 545 -0.16 -17.33 -19.63
C ALA A 545 -0.43 -17.91 -21.03
N SER A 546 -1.67 -18.07 -21.50
CA SER A 546 -1.91 -18.67 -22.82
C SER A 546 -3.10 -18.08 -23.55
N GLY A 547 -2.82 -17.26 -24.54
CA GLY A 547 -3.69 -16.98 -25.66
C GLY A 547 -3.28 -15.74 -26.44
N ARG A 548 -3.91 -14.59 -26.23
CA ARG A 548 -3.52 -13.31 -26.86
C ARG A 548 -3.89 -12.23 -25.88
N ASP A 549 -2.95 -11.96 -25.02
CA ASP A 549 -3.22 -11.27 -23.78
C ASP A 549 -2.83 -9.79 -23.92
N THR A 550 -3.49 -8.92 -23.16
CA THR A 550 -3.16 -7.51 -23.08
C THR A 550 -2.90 -7.14 -21.63
N ILE A 551 -1.66 -6.79 -21.31
CA ILE A 551 -1.21 -6.46 -19.96
C ILE A 551 -0.83 -4.98 -19.91
N PHE A 552 -1.42 -4.26 -18.96
CA PHE A 552 -1.04 -2.90 -18.56
C PHE A 552 -0.57 -2.97 -17.12
N ALA A 553 0.71 -2.75 -16.84
CA ALA A 553 1.22 -2.93 -15.48
C ALA A 553 1.01 -1.71 -14.59
N GLY A 554 1.27 -0.50 -15.09
CA GLY A 554 0.83 0.72 -14.43
C GLY A 554 2.00 1.54 -13.91
N ALA A 555 2.06 1.81 -12.61
CA ALA A 555 3.23 2.42 -12.00
C ALA A 555 3.85 1.44 -11.01
N GLY A 556 5.18 1.45 -10.87
CA GLY A 556 5.92 0.43 -10.14
C GLY A 556 7.03 -0.14 -11.03
N ASN A 557 7.99 -0.84 -10.45
CA ASN A 557 8.95 -1.65 -11.22
C ASN A 557 8.33 -3.03 -11.46
N ASP A 558 7.72 -3.20 -12.63
CA ASP A 558 6.82 -4.31 -12.88
C ASP A 558 7.51 -5.48 -13.59
N GLY A 559 7.07 -6.70 -13.30
CA GLY A 559 7.44 -7.93 -13.98
C GLY A 559 6.33 -8.42 -14.90
N LEU A 560 6.49 -8.28 -16.21
CA LEU A 560 5.48 -8.67 -17.21
C LEU A 560 5.88 -9.95 -17.96
N TYR A 561 4.98 -10.92 -17.99
CA TYR A 561 5.14 -12.18 -18.71
C TYR A 561 3.96 -12.45 -19.67
N GLY A 562 4.17 -12.28 -20.97
CA GLY A 562 3.14 -12.53 -21.99
C GLY A 562 2.67 -13.99 -22.01
N GLY A 563 3.62 -14.92 -22.12
CA GLY A 563 3.35 -16.35 -22.13
C GLY A 563 3.24 -16.92 -23.55
N ASN A 564 2.27 -17.80 -23.79
CA ASN A 564 2.02 -18.36 -25.11
C ASN A 564 0.95 -17.54 -25.85
N GLY A 565 1.34 -16.69 -26.78
CA GLY A 565 0.35 -15.89 -27.49
C GLY A 565 0.95 -14.88 -28.44
N GLU A 566 0.11 -14.13 -29.14
CA GLU A 566 0.56 -12.85 -29.71
C GLU A 566 0.05 -11.78 -28.74
N ASP A 567 0.89 -11.39 -27.79
CA ASP A 567 0.52 -10.63 -26.61
C ASP A 567 0.90 -9.14 -26.76
N VAL A 568 0.28 -8.29 -25.95
CA VAL A 568 0.52 -6.84 -25.90
C VAL A 568 0.82 -6.44 -24.46
N LEU A 569 2.04 -6.00 -24.20
CA LEU A 569 2.58 -5.70 -22.88
C LEU A 569 2.94 -4.20 -22.78
N TYR A 570 2.42 -3.52 -21.77
CA TYR A 570 2.76 -2.14 -21.40
C TYR A 570 3.27 -2.13 -19.96
N GLY A 571 4.55 -1.80 -19.75
CA GLY A 571 5.16 -1.64 -18.43
C GLY A 571 4.55 -0.45 -17.70
N GLY A 572 4.92 0.77 -18.08
CA GLY A 572 4.26 1.98 -17.61
C GLY A 572 5.23 2.94 -16.96
N HIS A 573 5.15 3.19 -15.66
CA HIS A 573 6.08 4.06 -14.93
C HIS A 573 6.94 3.23 -13.97
N GLY A 574 8.25 3.20 -14.15
CA GLY A 574 9.19 2.46 -13.30
C GLY A 574 10.20 1.72 -14.16
N ASP A 575 11.16 1.04 -13.52
CA ASP A 575 12.17 0.26 -14.23
C ASP A 575 11.63 -1.18 -14.45
N ASP A 576 11.00 -1.42 -15.59
CA ASP A 576 10.21 -2.65 -15.81
C ASP A 576 11.02 -3.82 -16.39
N LEU A 577 10.67 -5.06 -16.03
CA LEU A 577 11.15 -6.28 -16.66
C LEU A 577 10.05 -6.87 -17.57
N ILE A 578 10.28 -6.89 -18.87
CA ILE A 578 9.29 -7.34 -19.85
C ILE A 578 9.79 -8.59 -20.59
N ILE A 579 9.01 -9.67 -20.50
CA ILE A 579 9.22 -10.95 -21.20
C ILE A 579 8.00 -11.25 -22.07
N GLY A 580 8.13 -11.07 -23.38
CA GLY A 580 7.07 -11.43 -24.35
C GLY A 580 6.79 -12.93 -24.41
N ALA A 581 7.84 -13.74 -24.22
CA ALA A 581 7.82 -15.19 -24.37
C ALA A 581 7.50 -15.65 -25.80
N ALA A 582 6.59 -16.61 -25.99
CA ALA A 582 6.50 -17.35 -27.24
C ALA A 582 5.39 -16.81 -28.17
N GLN A 583 5.74 -15.93 -29.09
CA GLN A 583 5.47 -16.02 -30.54
C GLN A 583 5.85 -14.71 -31.22
N GLY A 584 5.16 -13.61 -30.94
CA GLY A 584 5.27 -12.41 -31.75
C GLY A 584 4.56 -11.26 -31.08
N ASP A 585 5.23 -10.73 -30.07
CA ASP A 585 4.61 -9.90 -29.04
C ASP A 585 4.87 -8.41 -29.28
N ILE A 586 4.03 -7.55 -28.72
CA ILE A 586 4.19 -6.10 -28.74
C ILE A 586 4.50 -5.66 -27.32
N MET A 587 5.66 -5.04 -27.11
CA MET A 587 6.16 -4.61 -25.80
C MET A 587 6.41 -3.11 -25.82
N THR A 588 5.99 -2.43 -24.76
CA THR A 588 6.16 -0.99 -24.54
C THR A 588 6.66 -0.84 -23.11
N GLY A 589 7.86 -0.30 -22.93
CA GLY A 589 8.50 -0.14 -21.62
C GLY A 589 7.81 0.94 -20.80
N GLY A 590 7.68 2.13 -21.39
CA GLY A 590 7.11 3.30 -20.76
C GLY A 590 8.21 4.25 -20.28
N ALA A 591 8.08 4.74 -19.05
CA ALA A 591 8.98 5.69 -18.44
C ALA A 591 9.78 5.02 -17.33
N GLY A 592 11.10 4.97 -17.50
CA GLY A 592 12.02 4.35 -16.55
C GLY A 592 13.17 3.72 -17.32
N ALA A 593 14.00 2.93 -16.65
CA ALA A 593 15.05 2.15 -17.28
C ALA A 593 14.61 0.70 -17.47
N ASP A 594 13.99 0.42 -18.61
CA ASP A 594 13.31 -0.85 -18.82
C ASP A 594 14.24 -1.94 -19.37
N THR A 595 13.98 -3.17 -18.97
CA THR A 595 14.71 -4.36 -19.42
C THR A 595 13.80 -5.30 -20.20
N PHE A 596 14.06 -5.42 -21.50
CA PHE A 596 13.42 -6.41 -22.36
C PHE A 596 14.25 -7.69 -22.37
N LEU A 597 13.79 -8.71 -21.65
CA LEU A 597 14.48 -9.98 -21.51
C LEU A 597 14.08 -10.94 -22.62
N ILE A 598 15.08 -11.45 -23.33
CA ILE A 598 14.94 -12.34 -24.48
C ILE A 598 15.69 -13.64 -24.20
N ARG A 599 14.96 -14.75 -24.06
CA ARG A 599 15.53 -16.07 -23.78
C ARG A 599 15.56 -16.97 -25.02
N GLU A 600 16.29 -18.08 -24.93
CA GLU A 600 16.43 -19.02 -26.06
C GLU A 600 15.10 -19.70 -26.43
N GLU A 601 14.24 -19.94 -25.45
CA GLU A 601 12.93 -20.56 -25.59
C GLU A 601 11.85 -19.66 -26.22
N ASP A 602 12.01 -18.33 -26.12
CA ASP A 602 11.03 -17.32 -26.60
C ASP A 602 11.02 -17.22 -28.15
N PHE A 603 11.95 -17.91 -28.80
CA PHE A 603 12.23 -17.74 -30.21
C PHE A 603 11.22 -18.42 -31.17
N GLY A 604 10.24 -17.62 -31.62
CA GLY A 604 9.22 -17.98 -32.62
C GLY A 604 9.53 -17.57 -34.09
N PRO A 605 8.66 -17.98 -35.05
CA PRO A 605 8.74 -17.57 -36.46
C PRO A 605 8.21 -16.15 -36.73
N ILE A 606 7.46 -15.58 -35.78
CA ILE A 606 6.98 -14.19 -35.78
C ILE A 606 8.00 -13.37 -34.96
N ALA A 607 8.02 -12.05 -35.18
CA ALA A 607 9.00 -11.18 -34.56
C ALA A 607 8.33 -10.38 -33.44
N ASP A 608 9.00 -10.27 -32.29
CA ASP A 608 8.56 -9.37 -31.23
C ASP A 608 8.86 -7.93 -31.61
N ARG A 609 8.11 -6.99 -31.03
CA ARG A 609 8.16 -5.56 -31.34
C ARG A 609 8.30 -4.77 -30.05
N ILE A 610 9.36 -3.99 -29.92
CA ILE A 610 9.52 -2.99 -28.86
C ILE A 610 9.18 -1.63 -29.44
N THR A 611 8.21 -0.92 -28.85
CA THR A 611 7.59 0.24 -29.51
C THR A 611 8.19 1.59 -29.14
N ASP A 612 8.85 1.72 -27.99
CA ASP A 612 9.24 2.99 -27.37
C ASP A 612 10.67 3.05 -26.81
N PHE A 613 11.46 1.99 -27.01
CA PHE A 613 12.84 1.85 -26.50
C PHE A 613 13.64 3.17 -26.44
N GLU A 614 14.13 3.56 -25.26
CA GLU A 614 14.98 4.73 -25.04
C GLU A 614 16.47 4.36 -25.04
N LEU A 615 17.23 4.98 -25.93
CA LEU A 615 18.66 4.70 -26.10
C LEU A 615 19.49 5.09 -24.87
N GLY A 616 20.23 4.14 -24.32
CA GLY A 616 21.12 4.35 -23.17
C GLY A 616 20.42 4.48 -21.83
N VAL A 617 19.09 4.28 -21.82
CA VAL A 617 18.26 4.14 -20.63
C VAL A 617 17.79 2.70 -20.56
N ASP A 618 17.10 2.24 -21.60
CA ASP A 618 16.59 0.87 -21.69
C ASP A 618 17.66 -0.14 -22.12
N LEU A 619 17.38 -1.40 -21.81
CA LEU A 619 18.25 -2.53 -22.02
C LEU A 619 17.52 -3.67 -22.75
N ILE A 620 18.15 -4.21 -23.81
CA ILE A 620 17.80 -5.52 -24.34
C ILE A 620 18.74 -6.55 -23.72
N HIS A 621 18.23 -7.39 -22.83
CA HIS A 621 18.98 -8.50 -22.26
C HIS A 621 18.80 -9.76 -23.12
N VAL A 622 19.90 -10.29 -23.64
CA VAL A 622 19.90 -11.50 -24.47
C VAL A 622 20.45 -12.67 -23.66
N ALA A 623 19.54 -13.43 -23.05
CA ALA A 623 19.80 -14.64 -22.26
C ALA A 623 19.86 -15.88 -23.17
N ALA A 624 20.83 -15.88 -24.10
CA ALA A 624 21.04 -17.01 -25.00
C ALA A 624 22.53 -17.29 -25.14
N ALA A 625 22.95 -18.50 -24.75
CA ALA A 625 24.35 -18.92 -24.68
C ALA A 625 25.11 -18.85 -26.02
N GLU A 626 24.40 -18.70 -27.14
CA GLU A 626 24.97 -18.57 -28.47
C GLU A 626 25.48 -17.14 -28.79
N PHE A 627 25.12 -16.12 -28.01
CA PHE A 627 25.49 -14.72 -28.24
C PHE A 627 26.31 -14.18 -27.06
N GLU A 628 27.56 -13.77 -27.31
CA GLU A 628 28.44 -13.27 -26.25
C GLU A 628 28.65 -11.75 -26.34
N ASN A 629 28.24 -11.12 -27.45
CA ASN A 629 28.42 -9.69 -27.68
C ASN A 629 27.62 -9.17 -28.89
N VAL A 630 27.48 -7.85 -28.98
CA VAL A 630 26.81 -7.14 -30.10
C VAL A 630 27.41 -7.49 -31.47
N ALA A 631 28.68 -7.89 -31.56
CA ALA A 631 29.28 -8.28 -32.84
C ALA A 631 28.77 -9.64 -33.36
N ASP A 632 28.21 -10.48 -32.50
CA ASP A 632 27.52 -11.71 -32.90
C ASP A 632 26.17 -11.41 -33.56
N LEU A 633 25.58 -10.25 -33.25
CA LEU A 633 24.33 -9.75 -33.87
C LEU A 633 24.57 -9.05 -35.22
N HIS A 634 25.82 -8.62 -35.50
CA HIS A 634 26.21 -7.76 -36.63
C HIS A 634 26.01 -8.33 -38.04
N ALA A 635 25.74 -9.63 -38.20
CA ALA A 635 25.67 -10.26 -39.50
C ALA A 635 24.29 -10.15 -40.20
N TYR A 636 23.24 -9.59 -39.56
CA TYR A 636 21.86 -9.78 -40.06
C TYR A 636 20.86 -8.60 -39.92
N TRP A 637 21.30 -7.39 -39.59
CA TRP A 637 20.40 -6.22 -39.55
C TRP A 637 19.96 -5.75 -40.94
N ASN A 638 18.66 -5.49 -41.07
CA ASN A 638 18.09 -4.78 -42.21
C ASN A 638 17.22 -3.64 -41.68
N GLU A 639 17.38 -2.44 -42.25
CA GLU A 639 16.37 -1.38 -42.10
C GLU A 639 15.04 -1.89 -42.66
N SER A 640 13.97 -1.79 -41.88
CA SER A 640 12.59 -1.93 -42.35
C SER A 640 11.89 -0.59 -42.32
N GLU A 641 10.82 -0.43 -43.11
CA GLU A 641 9.89 0.70 -42.92
C GLU A 641 9.30 0.58 -41.49
N GLY A 642 9.76 1.42 -40.56
CA GLY A 642 9.24 1.51 -39.19
C GLY A 642 10.28 1.41 -38.05
N GLY A 643 11.50 0.93 -38.30
CA GLY A 643 12.50 0.76 -37.24
C GLY A 643 13.65 -0.20 -37.57
N SER A 644 14.30 -0.72 -36.52
CA SER A 644 15.42 -1.65 -36.57
C SER A 644 14.99 -3.10 -36.33
N VAL A 645 15.16 -3.97 -37.33
CA VAL A 645 14.96 -5.42 -37.12
C VAL A 645 16.27 -6.11 -36.79
N VAL A 646 16.42 -6.51 -35.53
CA VAL A 646 17.46 -7.42 -35.02
C VAL A 646 17.11 -8.84 -35.42
N VAL A 647 18.05 -9.58 -36.02
CA VAL A 647 17.83 -10.97 -36.45
C VAL A 647 18.88 -11.88 -35.85
N PHE A 648 18.44 -12.78 -34.97
CA PHE A 648 19.25 -13.80 -34.33
C PHE A 648 19.24 -15.06 -35.21
N ASN A 649 20.40 -15.56 -35.64
CA ASN A 649 20.47 -16.82 -36.39
C ASN A 649 21.01 -17.90 -35.48
N HIS A 650 20.18 -18.90 -35.23
CA HIS A 650 20.49 -20.01 -34.35
C HIS A 650 21.50 -20.95 -34.98
N SER A 651 22.45 -21.43 -34.18
CA SER A 651 23.40 -22.46 -34.55
C SER A 651 22.70 -23.77 -34.99
N SER A 652 21.48 -23.99 -34.49
CA SER A 652 20.56 -25.08 -34.83
C SER A 652 19.86 -24.93 -36.20
N GLY A 653 19.92 -23.75 -36.84
CA GLY A 653 19.38 -23.51 -38.19
C GLY A 653 18.07 -22.72 -38.27
N GLY A 654 17.63 -22.09 -37.18
CA GLY A 654 16.48 -21.17 -37.09
C GLY A 654 16.84 -19.68 -37.20
N LYS A 655 15.83 -18.81 -37.28
CA LYS A 655 15.98 -17.35 -37.19
C LYS A 655 14.92 -16.76 -36.28
N SER A 656 15.32 -15.92 -35.34
CA SER A 656 14.43 -15.11 -34.52
C SER A 656 14.63 -13.65 -34.84
N ARG A 657 13.63 -12.82 -34.54
CA ARG A 657 13.62 -11.42 -34.97
C ARG A 657 12.98 -10.56 -33.88
N ILE A 658 13.61 -9.44 -33.57
CA ILE A 658 13.02 -8.36 -32.76
C ILE A 658 13.01 -7.11 -33.62
N LEU A 659 11.90 -6.40 -33.65
CA LEU A 659 11.78 -5.07 -34.24
C LEU A 659 11.79 -4.04 -33.12
N VAL A 660 12.77 -3.15 -33.11
CA VAL A 660 12.76 -1.95 -32.25
C VAL A 660 12.30 -0.77 -33.10
N GLU A 661 11.16 -0.18 -32.76
CA GLU A 661 10.54 0.87 -33.56
C GLU A 661 11.23 2.22 -33.37
N GLY A 662 11.15 3.09 -34.39
CA GLY A 662 11.68 4.46 -34.30
C GLY A 662 13.22 4.61 -34.29
N ILE A 663 13.97 3.56 -33.94
CA ILE A 663 15.43 3.59 -33.82
C ILE A 663 16.09 3.04 -35.10
N THR A 664 17.17 3.68 -35.54
CA THR A 664 17.96 3.17 -36.67
C THR A 664 18.93 2.07 -36.24
N PRO A 665 19.34 1.18 -37.17
CA PRO A 665 20.33 0.17 -36.82
C PRO A 665 21.65 0.80 -36.37
N HIS A 666 21.99 2.05 -36.70
CA HIS A 666 23.24 2.60 -36.18
C HIS A 666 23.18 2.91 -34.67
N GLU A 667 22.00 3.31 -34.20
CA GLU A 667 21.77 3.83 -32.85
C GLU A 667 21.58 2.71 -31.82
N ILE A 668 20.77 1.69 -32.16
CA ILE A 668 20.50 0.59 -31.23
C ILE A 668 21.76 -0.24 -30.92
N LEU A 669 22.77 -0.25 -31.80
CA LEU A 669 23.93 -1.16 -31.74
C LEU A 669 25.10 -0.70 -30.88
N GLN A 670 24.83 0.23 -29.99
CA GLN A 670 25.80 0.59 -28.99
C GLN A 670 25.82 -0.48 -27.90
N ARG A 671 27.01 -0.75 -27.35
CA ARG A 671 27.19 -1.77 -26.31
C ARG A 671 26.33 -1.49 -25.08
N GLU A 672 26.00 -0.23 -24.83
CA GLU A 672 25.18 0.20 -23.71
C GLU A 672 23.72 -0.27 -23.77
N ASN A 673 23.16 -0.53 -24.97
CA ASN A 673 21.76 -0.95 -25.12
C ASN A 673 21.56 -2.47 -25.04
N PHE A 674 22.64 -3.24 -24.88
CA PHE A 674 22.59 -4.70 -24.88
C PHE A 674 23.41 -5.30 -23.76
N GLU A 675 22.81 -6.26 -23.07
CA GLU A 675 23.50 -7.18 -22.18
C GLU A 675 23.45 -8.61 -22.73
N PHE A 676 24.55 -9.35 -22.54
CA PHE A 676 24.68 -10.74 -22.98
C PHE A 676 25.24 -11.56 -21.80
N GLY A 677 24.58 -12.65 -21.46
CA GLY A 677 24.95 -13.47 -20.31
C GLY A 677 24.01 -14.64 -20.10
N ALA A 678 24.27 -15.43 -19.05
CA ALA A 678 23.20 -16.21 -18.43
C ALA A 678 22.15 -15.22 -17.90
N ASP A 679 20.88 -15.67 -17.79
CA ASP A 679 19.76 -14.89 -17.25
C ASP A 679 20.23 -13.95 -16.13
N LEU A 680 19.79 -12.69 -16.20
CA LEU A 680 20.12 -11.60 -15.29
C LEU A 680 20.39 -12.14 -13.88
N THR A 681 21.66 -12.28 -13.53
CA THR A 681 22.10 -13.05 -12.35
C THR A 681 21.85 -12.31 -11.02
N ALA A 682 20.79 -11.51 -10.93
CA ALA A 682 20.40 -10.78 -9.72
C ALA A 682 18.94 -10.30 -9.73
N VAL A 683 18.14 -10.69 -10.73
CA VAL A 683 16.74 -10.22 -10.85
C VAL A 683 15.84 -11.33 -10.33
N GLY A 684 15.02 -11.04 -9.33
CA GLY A 684 14.02 -11.99 -8.84
C GLY A 684 13.03 -12.36 -9.94
N LEU A 685 13.12 -13.58 -10.45
CA LEU A 685 12.27 -14.08 -11.53
C LEU A 685 10.97 -14.64 -10.95
N HIS A 686 9.86 -14.30 -11.58
CA HIS A 686 8.56 -14.90 -11.25
C HIS A 686 8.15 -15.90 -12.35
N LEU A 687 8.33 -17.19 -12.08
CA LEU A 687 8.13 -18.26 -13.06
C LEU A 687 6.90 -19.10 -12.71
N LEU A 688 5.95 -19.16 -13.62
CA LEU A 688 4.70 -19.89 -13.43
C LEU A 688 4.62 -21.06 -14.43
N GLY A 689 4.54 -22.27 -13.90
CA GLY A 689 4.30 -23.51 -14.62
C GLY A 689 2.84 -23.67 -15.02
N THR A 690 2.57 -24.71 -15.79
CA THR A 690 1.33 -24.94 -16.53
C THR A 690 0.52 -26.07 -15.88
N SER A 691 -0.26 -26.80 -16.68
CA SER A 691 -0.96 -28.03 -16.25
C SER A 691 -0.26 -29.30 -16.77
N ARG A 692 1.01 -29.16 -17.15
CA ARG A 692 1.87 -30.18 -17.75
C ARG A 692 3.16 -30.24 -16.94
N GLU A 693 3.94 -31.29 -17.15
CA GLU A 693 5.29 -31.36 -16.58
C GLU A 693 6.14 -30.21 -17.12
N ASP A 694 6.54 -29.33 -16.23
CA ASP A 694 7.35 -28.15 -16.50
C ASP A 694 8.75 -28.27 -15.89
N THR A 695 9.68 -27.49 -16.44
CA THR A 695 11.01 -27.31 -15.86
C THR A 695 11.23 -25.82 -15.68
N LEU A 696 11.21 -25.37 -14.43
CA LEU A 696 11.41 -23.98 -14.05
C LEU A 696 12.83 -23.82 -13.52
N SER A 697 13.53 -22.79 -14.01
CA SER A 697 14.88 -22.46 -13.57
C SER A 697 14.91 -20.98 -13.22
N GLY A 698 15.05 -20.65 -11.94
CA GLY A 698 15.27 -19.29 -11.47
C GLY A 698 16.72 -18.83 -11.69
N SER A 699 17.01 -17.65 -11.15
CA SER A 699 18.21 -16.87 -11.34
C SER A 699 19.17 -17.00 -10.15
N SER A 700 19.85 -15.91 -9.80
CA SER A 700 20.58 -15.78 -8.54
C SER A 700 20.11 -14.58 -7.70
N GLY A 701 18.92 -14.05 -8.01
CA GLY A 701 18.14 -13.13 -7.16
C GLY A 701 16.94 -13.86 -6.55
N ASN A 702 16.16 -13.18 -5.71
CA ASN A 702 15.05 -13.79 -4.97
C ASN A 702 13.87 -14.09 -5.90
N ASP A 703 13.75 -15.33 -6.35
CA ASP A 703 12.79 -15.75 -7.36
C ASP A 703 11.47 -16.20 -6.71
N THR A 704 10.36 -16.15 -7.45
CA THR A 704 9.11 -16.84 -7.10
C THR A 704 8.72 -17.83 -8.18
N LEU A 705 8.68 -19.12 -7.85
CA LEU A 705 8.42 -20.19 -8.81
C LEU A 705 7.19 -20.98 -8.40
N ASP A 706 6.18 -21.08 -9.26
CA ASP A 706 5.00 -21.94 -9.06
C ASP A 706 5.03 -23.06 -10.10
N GLY A 707 5.16 -24.32 -9.68
CA GLY A 707 5.17 -25.47 -10.59
C GLY A 707 3.86 -25.62 -11.38
N GLY A 708 2.73 -25.17 -10.84
CA GLY A 708 1.42 -25.48 -11.39
C GLY A 708 1.03 -26.94 -11.12
N TYR A 709 0.30 -27.56 -12.05
CA TYR A 709 -0.14 -28.96 -11.90
C TYR A 709 0.74 -29.91 -12.72
N ALA A 710 0.80 -31.16 -12.27
CA ALA A 710 1.62 -32.25 -12.80
C ALA A 710 2.97 -32.35 -12.07
N SER A 711 3.89 -33.17 -12.59
CA SER A 711 5.16 -33.45 -11.90
C SER A 711 6.24 -32.56 -12.46
N ASP A 712 6.66 -31.58 -11.66
CA ASP A 712 7.50 -30.48 -12.09
C ASP A 712 8.92 -30.57 -11.54
N LEU A 713 9.86 -30.00 -12.29
CA LEU A 713 11.24 -29.80 -11.87
C LEU A 713 11.49 -28.31 -11.65
N ILE A 714 11.63 -27.90 -10.40
CA ILE A 714 11.88 -26.51 -10.01
C ILE A 714 13.30 -26.37 -9.46
N LEU A 715 14.09 -25.50 -10.09
CA LEU A 715 15.45 -25.17 -9.71
C LEU A 715 15.51 -23.66 -9.47
N ALA A 716 15.34 -23.18 -8.24
CA ALA A 716 15.21 -21.75 -7.97
C ALA A 716 16.56 -21.04 -8.13
N GLY A 717 17.61 -21.50 -7.48
CA GLY A 717 18.97 -21.11 -7.85
C GLY A 717 19.74 -20.51 -6.69
N ALA A 718 19.88 -19.20 -6.64
CA ALA A 718 20.44 -18.50 -5.49
C ALA A 718 19.61 -17.26 -5.20
N GLY A 719 19.66 -16.74 -3.98
CA GLY A 719 18.67 -15.77 -3.52
C GLY A 719 17.73 -16.43 -2.53
N ASP A 720 16.90 -15.61 -1.88
CA ASP A 720 15.90 -16.07 -0.93
C ASP A 720 14.60 -16.33 -1.71
N ASP A 721 14.42 -17.57 -2.17
CA ASP A 721 13.42 -17.94 -3.18
C ASP A 721 12.08 -18.34 -2.55
N ARG A 722 10.98 -18.10 -3.25
CA ARG A 722 9.64 -18.60 -2.91
C ARG A 722 9.18 -19.64 -3.93
N ILE A 723 8.93 -20.86 -3.49
CA ILE A 723 8.54 -21.96 -4.38
C ILE A 723 7.16 -22.49 -3.98
N THR A 724 6.19 -22.47 -4.90
CA THR A 724 4.92 -23.16 -4.75
C THR A 724 4.95 -24.48 -5.52
N VAL A 725 4.64 -25.58 -4.84
CA VAL A 725 4.40 -26.89 -5.46
C VAL A 725 2.97 -27.34 -5.18
N ALA A 726 2.28 -27.82 -6.22
CA ALA A 726 0.89 -28.25 -6.11
C ALA A 726 0.75 -29.77 -6.31
N ASP A 727 -0.24 -30.21 -7.08
CA ASP A 727 -0.50 -31.63 -7.28
C ASP A 727 0.46 -32.26 -8.29
N GLY A 728 1.29 -33.16 -7.81
CA GLY A 728 2.11 -34.05 -8.62
C GLY A 728 3.35 -34.52 -7.88
N ALA A 729 4.15 -35.36 -8.54
CA ALA A 729 5.38 -35.86 -7.98
C ALA A 729 6.51 -34.85 -8.22
N ASP A 730 6.51 -33.74 -7.48
CA ASP A 730 7.39 -32.59 -7.73
C ASP A 730 8.79 -32.74 -7.16
N LEU A 731 9.74 -32.05 -7.78
CA LEU A 731 11.09 -31.86 -7.28
C LEU A 731 11.42 -30.38 -7.22
N ALA A 732 11.45 -29.82 -6.00
CA ALA A 732 11.85 -28.46 -5.72
C ALA A 732 13.25 -28.40 -5.12
N ASN A 733 14.09 -27.51 -5.64
CA ASN A 733 15.41 -27.21 -5.12
C ASN A 733 15.55 -25.70 -4.97
N GLY A 734 15.61 -25.22 -3.73
CA GLY A 734 15.78 -23.81 -3.35
C GLY A 734 17.12 -23.28 -3.85
N GLY A 735 18.21 -23.69 -3.21
CA GLY A 735 19.53 -23.60 -3.82
C GLY A 735 20.56 -22.89 -2.96
N SER A 736 20.56 -21.57 -2.84
CA SER A 736 21.38 -20.92 -1.82
C SER A 736 20.81 -19.57 -1.45
N GLY A 737 20.62 -19.31 -0.17
CA GLY A 737 19.77 -18.25 0.33
C GLY A 737 18.72 -18.86 1.25
N ASP A 738 17.93 -18.03 1.90
CA ASP A 738 16.91 -18.47 2.86
C ASP A 738 15.59 -18.70 2.11
N ASP A 739 15.31 -19.93 1.70
CA ASP A 739 14.22 -20.26 0.78
C ASP A 739 12.92 -20.64 1.50
N VAL A 740 11.77 -20.33 0.91
CA VAL A 740 10.44 -20.71 1.38
C VAL A 740 9.73 -21.58 0.36
N ILE A 741 9.37 -22.80 0.75
CA ILE A 741 8.70 -23.78 -0.10
C ILE A 741 7.28 -24.05 0.43
N LEU A 742 6.28 -23.59 -0.31
CA LEU A 742 4.87 -23.75 -0.04
C LEU A 742 4.35 -25.03 -0.69
N LEU A 743 3.81 -25.93 0.14
CA LEU A 743 3.24 -27.20 -0.30
C LEU A 743 1.71 -27.08 -0.36
N ASN A 744 1.15 -26.86 -1.54
CA ASN A 744 -0.28 -26.56 -1.72
C ASN A 744 -1.01 -27.58 -2.60
N GLY A 745 -0.92 -28.85 -2.22
CA GLY A 745 -1.63 -29.94 -2.88
C GLY A 745 -3.15 -29.90 -2.63
N SER A 746 -3.93 -30.42 -3.57
CA SER A 746 -5.38 -30.59 -3.44
C SER A 746 -5.79 -32.03 -3.09
N GLU A 747 -4.90 -33.01 -3.31
CA GLU A 747 -5.15 -34.42 -2.99
C GLU A 747 -5.24 -34.70 -1.48
N THR A 748 -6.01 -35.72 -1.09
CA THR A 748 -6.14 -36.15 0.32
C THR A 748 -6.00 -37.67 0.46
N PHE A 749 -5.58 -38.13 1.65
CA PHE A 749 -5.47 -39.55 1.95
C PHE A 749 -6.85 -40.22 2.12
N ASP A 750 -7.06 -41.35 1.43
CA ASP A 750 -8.25 -42.19 1.61
C ASP A 750 -8.28 -42.92 2.97
N GLN A 751 -9.41 -43.55 3.28
CA GLN A 751 -9.54 -44.47 4.42
C GLN A 751 -8.54 -45.63 4.35
N GLY A 752 -7.77 -45.84 5.42
CA GLY A 752 -6.86 -46.98 5.57
C GLY A 752 -5.37 -46.63 5.59
N TYR A 753 -5.01 -45.37 5.35
CA TYR A 753 -3.65 -44.87 5.56
C TYR A 753 -3.42 -44.47 7.03
N SER A 754 -2.18 -44.61 7.50
CA SER A 754 -1.83 -44.24 8.86
C SER A 754 -0.37 -43.78 8.95
N ALA A 755 -0.15 -42.71 9.72
CA ALA A 755 1.16 -42.33 10.21
C ALA A 755 1.61 -43.33 11.29
N TYR A 756 2.93 -43.51 11.43
CA TYR A 756 3.50 -44.47 12.37
C TYR A 756 4.76 -43.90 13.02
N ASN A 757 4.65 -43.54 14.30
CA ASN A 757 5.79 -43.05 15.08
C ASN A 757 6.83 -44.16 15.23
N ALA A 758 7.82 -44.14 14.34
CA ALA A 758 8.73 -45.22 14.07
C ALA A 758 9.97 -45.17 14.97
N SER A 759 10.55 -46.34 15.24
CA SER A 759 11.84 -46.44 15.90
C SER A 759 12.97 -46.54 14.88
N SER A 760 14.11 -45.91 15.19
CA SER A 760 15.37 -46.01 14.44
C SER A 760 16.48 -46.65 15.30
N MET A 761 17.71 -46.71 14.79
CA MET A 761 18.85 -47.11 15.63
C MET A 761 19.21 -46.07 16.70
N ALA A 762 18.92 -44.79 16.44
CA ALA A 762 19.23 -43.68 17.35
C ALA A 762 18.05 -43.35 18.29
N GLN A 763 16.82 -43.54 17.82
CA GLN A 763 15.60 -43.10 18.48
C GLN A 763 14.65 -44.26 18.78
N THR A 764 14.14 -44.34 19.99
CA THR A 764 12.96 -45.17 20.29
C THR A 764 11.71 -44.35 19.97
N GLY A 765 10.89 -44.80 19.03
CA GLY A 765 9.57 -44.22 18.76
C GLY A 765 8.51 -44.74 19.72
N THR A 766 7.36 -44.07 19.77
CA THR A 766 6.22 -44.44 20.64
C THR A 766 5.50 -45.70 20.12
N GLY A 767 5.62 -46.00 18.82
CA GLY A 767 4.94 -47.13 18.17
C GLY A 767 3.44 -46.92 17.95
N VAL A 768 2.97 -45.68 18.10
CA VAL A 768 1.58 -45.28 17.86
C VAL A 768 1.27 -45.28 16.36
N TYR A 769 0.08 -45.78 16.01
CA TYR A 769 -0.50 -45.65 14.67
C TYR A 769 -1.65 -44.64 14.71
N LEU A 770 -1.61 -43.67 13.81
CA LEU A 770 -2.61 -42.63 13.70
C LEU A 770 -3.24 -42.65 12.30
N SER A 771 -4.57 -42.64 12.22
CA SER A 771 -5.26 -42.50 10.93
C SER A 771 -5.05 -41.09 10.37
N ILE A 772 -4.63 -41.01 9.10
CA ILE A 772 -4.45 -39.75 8.38
C ILE A 772 -5.50 -39.53 7.27
N ALA A 773 -6.57 -40.33 7.28
CA ALA A 773 -7.63 -40.21 6.30
C ALA A 773 -8.27 -38.81 6.32
N GLY A 774 -8.37 -38.19 5.14
CA GLY A 774 -8.90 -36.84 4.94
C GLY A 774 -7.88 -35.73 5.06
N LYS A 775 -6.65 -36.02 5.51
CA LYS A 775 -5.56 -35.04 5.50
C LYS A 775 -4.99 -34.89 4.09
N LYS A 776 -4.54 -33.69 3.77
CA LYS A 776 -3.88 -33.36 2.50
C LYS A 776 -2.63 -34.22 2.30
N LYS A 777 -2.42 -34.58 1.04
CA LYS A 777 -1.35 -35.45 0.57
C LYS A 777 -0.40 -34.61 -0.26
N LEU A 778 0.90 -34.75 -0.01
CA LEU A 778 1.94 -34.02 -0.70
C LEU A 778 2.96 -35.00 -1.29
N ASP A 779 3.14 -34.93 -2.61
CA ASP A 779 4.01 -35.83 -3.39
C ASP A 779 5.33 -35.14 -3.79
N ALA A 780 5.75 -34.10 -3.07
CA ALA A 780 6.97 -33.35 -3.35
C ALA A 780 8.23 -33.95 -2.71
N VAL A 781 9.38 -33.64 -3.31
CA VAL A 781 10.70 -33.73 -2.68
C VAL A 781 11.37 -32.36 -2.71
N VAL A 782 11.79 -31.88 -1.54
CA VAL A 782 12.36 -30.55 -1.34
C VAL A 782 13.85 -30.63 -0.99
N PHE A 783 14.65 -29.76 -1.58
CA PHE A 783 16.03 -29.52 -1.18
C PHE A 783 16.18 -28.04 -0.87
N GLY A 784 16.35 -27.66 0.40
CA GLY A 784 16.56 -26.24 0.77
C GLY A 784 17.95 -25.77 0.36
N LYS A 785 18.99 -26.47 0.86
CA LYS A 785 20.44 -26.32 0.56
C LYS A 785 21.18 -25.38 1.51
N ASP A 786 21.86 -24.36 0.98
CA ASP A 786 22.71 -23.46 1.75
C ASP A 786 21.85 -22.28 2.20
N GLY A 787 21.37 -22.26 3.45
CA GLY A 787 20.43 -21.23 3.88
C GLY A 787 19.78 -21.57 5.21
N ALA A 788 18.82 -20.75 5.62
CA ALA A 788 17.80 -21.10 6.60
C ALA A 788 16.47 -21.30 5.86
N ASP A 789 16.17 -22.54 5.51
CA ASP A 789 15.06 -22.85 4.61
C ASP A 789 13.79 -23.25 5.37
N VAL A 790 12.65 -22.93 4.77
CA VAL A 790 11.31 -23.10 5.35
C VAL A 790 10.43 -23.95 4.44
N ILE A 791 9.77 -24.95 5.01
CA ILE A 791 8.62 -25.61 4.39
C ILE A 791 7.35 -25.09 5.07
N GLN A 792 6.39 -24.65 4.27
CA GLN A 792 5.07 -24.22 4.75
C GLN A 792 3.98 -25.15 4.19
N LEU A 793 3.14 -25.64 5.10
CA LEU A 793 1.94 -26.43 4.78
C LEU A 793 0.74 -25.50 4.51
N SER A 794 -0.41 -26.09 4.19
CA SER A 794 -1.63 -25.33 3.89
C SER A 794 -2.43 -25.00 5.15
N ASP A 795 -3.47 -24.16 5.05
CA ASP A 795 -4.43 -23.94 6.15
C ASP A 795 -5.45 -25.09 6.33
N ASP A 796 -5.37 -26.12 5.48
CA ASP A 796 -6.15 -27.35 5.61
C ASP A 796 -5.35 -28.38 6.43
N SER A 797 -6.04 -29.32 7.08
CA SER A 797 -5.36 -30.43 7.77
C SER A 797 -4.41 -31.23 6.86
N ASP A 798 -3.12 -31.12 7.14
CA ASP A 798 -2.02 -31.68 6.36
C ASP A 798 -1.42 -32.95 6.98
N ALA A 799 -0.75 -33.75 6.14
CA ALA A 799 0.06 -34.87 6.57
C ALA A 799 1.41 -34.87 5.84
N PHE A 800 2.46 -34.46 6.57
CA PHE A 800 3.82 -34.30 6.05
C PHE A 800 4.76 -35.34 6.69
N PHE A 801 5.64 -35.92 5.88
CA PHE A 801 6.48 -37.05 6.30
C PHE A 801 7.93 -36.85 5.86
N LEU A 802 8.90 -37.12 6.74
CA LEU A 802 10.30 -37.26 6.30
C LEU A 802 10.47 -38.48 5.39
N HIS A 803 9.70 -39.54 5.67
CA HIS A 803 9.75 -40.80 4.95
C HIS A 803 8.40 -41.52 4.95
N ASP A 804 7.89 -41.80 3.77
CA ASP A 804 6.68 -42.58 3.56
C ASP A 804 6.87 -43.63 2.44
N ASN A 805 5.85 -44.47 2.24
CA ASN A 805 5.91 -45.61 1.32
C ASN A 805 4.89 -45.56 0.19
N TYR A 806 4.26 -44.41 0.01
CA TYR A 806 3.07 -44.24 -0.80
C TYR A 806 3.25 -43.16 -1.85
N SER A 807 3.77 -42.00 -1.45
CA SER A 807 3.95 -40.85 -2.31
C SER A 807 4.93 -41.15 -3.44
N GLU A 808 4.60 -40.68 -4.64
CA GLU A 808 5.42 -40.90 -5.83
C GLU A 808 6.69 -40.03 -5.80
N PHE A 809 7.62 -40.26 -6.73
CA PHE A 809 8.88 -39.51 -6.83
C PHE A 809 9.05 -39.00 -8.25
N HIS A 810 9.50 -37.74 -8.39
CA HIS A 810 9.81 -37.16 -9.69
C HIS A 810 10.82 -38.01 -10.49
N GLY A 811 10.64 -38.10 -11.81
CA GLY A 811 11.45 -38.95 -12.69
C GLY A 811 12.94 -38.59 -12.75
N SER A 812 13.30 -37.38 -12.32
CA SER A 812 14.68 -36.88 -12.26
C SER A 812 15.46 -37.34 -11.02
N LEU A 813 14.81 -37.96 -10.04
CA LEU A 813 15.45 -38.37 -8.79
C LEU A 813 16.26 -39.67 -8.90
N ALA A 814 17.43 -39.68 -8.27
CA ALA A 814 18.24 -40.88 -8.08
C ALA A 814 17.88 -41.57 -6.76
N LEU A 815 17.16 -42.69 -6.83
CA LEU A 815 16.63 -43.39 -5.65
C LEU A 815 17.58 -44.46 -5.08
N ALA A 816 17.56 -44.63 -3.75
CA ALA A 816 18.25 -45.71 -3.02
C ALA A 816 17.25 -46.72 -2.44
N HIS A 817 17.71 -47.86 -1.91
CA HIS A 817 16.80 -48.82 -1.24
C HIS A 817 16.66 -48.51 0.26
N ASP A 818 15.43 -48.40 0.75
CA ASP A 818 15.07 -48.29 2.18
C ASP A 818 15.31 -49.62 2.94
N THR A 819 15.13 -49.62 4.26
CA THR A 819 15.28 -50.80 5.14
C THR A 819 14.30 -51.93 4.79
N TYR A 820 13.23 -51.63 4.06
CA TYR A 820 12.24 -52.57 3.57
C TYR A 820 12.51 -53.06 2.13
N GLY A 821 13.57 -52.57 1.48
CA GLY A 821 13.98 -52.92 0.12
C GLY A 821 13.18 -52.23 -0.99
N ARG A 822 12.55 -51.09 -0.74
CA ARG A 822 11.85 -50.24 -1.71
C ARG A 822 12.73 -49.06 -2.12
N MET A 823 12.53 -48.56 -3.33
CA MET A 823 13.26 -47.39 -3.84
C MET A 823 12.69 -46.11 -3.21
N GLY A 824 13.54 -45.25 -2.64
CA GLY A 824 13.13 -43.97 -2.05
C GLY A 824 14.31 -43.05 -1.68
N VAL A 825 13.96 -41.85 -1.22
CA VAL A 825 14.83 -40.82 -0.63
C VAL A 825 14.06 -40.11 0.51
N ALA A 826 14.74 -39.31 1.32
CA ALA A 826 14.06 -38.40 2.26
C ALA A 826 13.23 -37.37 1.47
N ARG A 827 12.06 -36.99 2.03
CA ARG A 827 11.16 -36.02 1.39
C ARG A 827 11.69 -34.59 1.44
N PHE A 828 12.54 -34.28 2.41
CA PHE A 828 13.29 -33.05 2.41
C PHE A 828 14.73 -33.28 2.89
N VAL A 829 15.62 -32.37 2.53
CA VAL A 829 17.02 -32.33 2.96
C VAL A 829 17.43 -30.87 3.09
N ASP A 830 18.22 -30.54 4.12
CA ASP A 830 18.73 -29.20 4.41
C ASP A 830 17.57 -28.18 4.48
N VAL A 831 16.65 -28.38 5.46
CA VAL A 831 15.55 -27.47 5.78
C VAL A 831 15.49 -27.30 7.30
N GLU A 832 15.46 -26.06 7.77
CA GLU A 832 15.56 -25.70 9.18
C GLU A 832 14.18 -25.48 9.81
N THR A 833 13.18 -25.04 9.05
CA THR A 833 11.85 -24.70 9.59
C THR A 833 10.72 -25.42 8.87
N ILE A 834 9.73 -25.89 9.62
CA ILE A 834 8.46 -26.42 9.09
C ILE A 834 7.30 -25.72 9.80
N LEU A 835 6.37 -25.17 9.02
CA LEU A 835 5.18 -24.46 9.50
C LEU A 835 3.90 -25.20 9.08
N GLY A 836 3.09 -25.60 10.05
CA GLY A 836 1.79 -26.28 9.86
C GLY A 836 0.66 -25.34 9.45
N MET A 837 0.70 -24.08 9.91
CA MET A 837 -0.30 -23.05 9.63
C MET A 837 -1.66 -23.32 10.30
N GLY A 838 -2.59 -23.99 9.62
CA GLY A 838 -3.97 -24.12 10.05
C GLY A 838 -4.53 -25.50 9.81
N GLY A 839 -5.50 -25.90 10.64
CA GLY A 839 -6.11 -27.21 10.58
C GLY A 839 -5.41 -28.22 11.50
N ASP A 840 -6.05 -29.36 11.76
CA ASP A 840 -5.41 -30.40 12.56
C ASP A 840 -4.34 -31.10 11.71
N ASP A 841 -3.05 -30.92 11.97
CA ASP A 841 -1.94 -31.41 11.17
C ASP A 841 -1.26 -32.67 11.72
N VAL A 842 -0.55 -33.38 10.85
CA VAL A 842 0.37 -34.47 11.22
C VAL A 842 1.71 -34.28 10.56
N ILE A 843 2.72 -33.93 11.35
CA ILE A 843 4.11 -33.81 10.92
C ILE A 843 4.89 -34.97 11.51
N ASP A 844 5.26 -35.95 10.68
CA ASP A 844 5.98 -37.16 11.08
C ASP A 844 7.40 -37.20 10.51
N LEU A 845 8.36 -36.76 11.33
CA LEU A 845 9.78 -36.79 11.01
C LEU A 845 10.48 -38.05 11.53
N THR A 846 9.73 -39.02 12.06
CA THR A 846 10.31 -40.27 12.54
C THR A 846 10.70 -41.14 11.36
N SER A 847 11.95 -41.61 11.32
CA SER A 847 12.40 -42.46 10.22
C SER A 847 13.41 -43.52 10.66
N PRO A 848 13.25 -44.79 10.24
CA PRO A 848 14.26 -45.82 10.42
C PRO A 848 15.42 -45.70 9.43
N ASP A 849 15.25 -44.92 8.35
CA ASP A 849 16.11 -44.92 7.16
C ASP A 849 16.89 -43.63 6.96
N TYR A 850 16.33 -42.51 7.40
CA TYR A 850 16.91 -41.18 7.23
C TYR A 850 17.08 -40.53 8.61
N SER A 851 18.16 -39.77 8.76
CA SER A 851 18.58 -39.17 10.02
C SER A 851 18.85 -37.69 9.75
N LEU A 852 18.37 -36.83 10.64
CA LEU A 852 18.58 -35.39 10.65
C LEU A 852 19.57 -35.00 11.76
N ALA A 853 20.27 -35.98 12.35
CA ALA A 853 21.19 -35.76 13.45
C ALA A 853 22.25 -34.70 13.14
N GLY A 854 22.31 -33.70 14.01
CA GLY A 854 23.23 -32.57 13.90
C GLY A 854 22.60 -31.30 13.31
N MET A 855 21.36 -31.37 12.82
CA MET A 855 20.57 -30.20 12.45
C MET A 855 19.93 -29.55 13.69
N GLN A 856 19.60 -28.27 13.56
CA GLN A 856 18.72 -27.55 14.48
C GLN A 856 17.47 -27.19 13.71
N MET A 857 16.30 -27.55 14.21
CA MET A 857 15.05 -27.29 13.51
C MET A 857 14.02 -26.59 14.39
N LEU A 858 13.17 -25.78 13.76
CA LEU A 858 11.94 -25.25 14.31
C LEU A 858 10.76 -25.92 13.61
N ILE A 859 9.81 -26.42 14.38
CA ILE A 859 8.57 -26.99 13.84
C ILE A 859 7.41 -26.34 14.60
N ASP A 860 6.54 -25.66 13.88
CA ASP A 860 5.37 -24.98 14.43
C ASP A 860 4.10 -25.62 13.87
N GLY A 861 3.19 -26.07 14.75
CA GLY A 861 1.89 -26.63 14.36
C GLY A 861 0.89 -25.56 13.90
N GLY A 862 0.99 -24.34 14.44
CA GLY A 862 0.07 -23.25 14.11
C GLY A 862 -1.27 -23.35 14.85
N THR A 863 -2.38 -23.45 14.13
CA THR A 863 -3.73 -23.49 14.71
C THR A 863 -4.45 -24.78 14.36
N GLY A 864 -4.92 -25.52 15.36
CA GLY A 864 -5.44 -26.87 15.14
C GLY A 864 -5.10 -27.76 16.31
N ASN A 865 -5.53 -29.01 16.27
CA ASN A 865 -5.08 -30.02 17.22
C ASN A 865 -4.02 -30.86 16.53
N ASP A 866 -2.77 -30.46 16.71
CA ASP A 866 -1.67 -30.91 15.87
C ASP A 866 -0.91 -32.06 16.48
N ILE A 867 -0.35 -32.91 15.61
CA ILE A 867 0.48 -34.03 16.03
C ILE A 867 1.84 -33.89 15.38
N ILE A 868 2.83 -33.53 16.19
CA ILE A 868 4.20 -33.29 15.76
C ILE A 868 5.11 -34.38 16.35
N TRP A 869 5.66 -35.22 15.47
CA TRP A 869 6.62 -36.26 15.80
C TRP A 869 8.00 -35.92 15.23
N GLY A 870 8.85 -35.35 16.06
CA GLY A 870 10.23 -34.97 15.77
C GLY A 870 11.20 -36.13 15.54
N SER A 871 12.43 -35.77 15.21
CA SER A 871 13.45 -36.66 14.65
C SER A 871 14.62 -36.90 15.63
N ASP A 872 15.79 -37.27 15.10
CA ASP A 872 17.04 -37.35 15.84
C ASP A 872 17.93 -36.08 15.71
N ALA A 873 17.36 -34.97 15.22
CA ALA A 873 17.94 -33.63 15.26
C ALA A 873 17.66 -32.95 16.61
N THR A 874 18.18 -31.73 16.83
CA THR A 874 17.76 -30.90 17.97
C THR A 874 16.62 -29.99 17.54
N GLU A 875 15.39 -30.22 18.02
CA GLU A 875 14.22 -29.44 17.60
C GLU A 875 13.67 -28.48 18.67
N VAL A 876 13.08 -27.39 18.20
CA VAL A 876 12.07 -26.61 18.93
C VAL A 876 10.72 -26.95 18.33
N LEU A 877 9.84 -27.57 19.11
CA LEU A 877 8.46 -27.88 18.70
C LEU A 877 7.49 -26.92 19.39
N LEU A 878 6.69 -26.22 18.58
CA LEU A 878 5.60 -25.36 19.03
C LEU A 878 4.28 -26.03 18.61
N GLY A 879 3.37 -26.25 19.56
CA GLY A 879 2.02 -26.76 19.28
C GLY A 879 1.15 -25.66 18.68
N GLY A 880 0.99 -24.57 19.43
CA GLY A 880 0.29 -23.38 18.96
C GLY A 880 -1.08 -23.23 19.63
N ASN A 881 -2.14 -23.04 18.85
CA ASN A 881 -3.50 -22.95 19.39
C ASN A 881 -4.27 -24.25 19.15
N GLY A 882 -4.65 -24.94 20.22
CA GLY A 882 -5.48 -26.14 20.20
C GLY A 882 -4.92 -27.21 21.14
N ASP A 883 -5.50 -28.42 21.10
CA ASP A 883 -5.06 -29.52 21.97
C ASP A 883 -3.98 -30.35 21.26
N ASP A 884 -2.71 -30.02 21.47
CA ASP A 884 -1.61 -30.53 20.65
C ASP A 884 -0.92 -31.77 21.23
N THR A 885 -0.21 -32.53 20.39
CA THR A 885 0.63 -33.67 20.80
C THR A 885 2.04 -33.57 20.23
N LEU A 886 3.02 -33.38 21.11
CA LEU A 886 4.41 -33.09 20.75
C LEU A 886 5.35 -34.20 21.20
N PHE A 887 6.09 -34.80 20.27
CA PHE A 887 7.13 -35.78 20.53
C PHE A 887 8.48 -35.26 19.99
N GLY A 888 9.38 -34.84 20.87
CA GLY A 888 10.68 -34.27 20.47
C GLY A 888 11.72 -35.26 19.97
N GLY A 889 11.55 -36.58 20.19
CA GLY A 889 12.54 -37.54 19.71
C GLY A 889 13.85 -37.53 20.52
N VAL A 890 14.99 -37.38 19.85
CA VAL A 890 16.34 -37.36 20.43
C VAL A 890 17.11 -36.14 19.94
N GLY A 891 17.31 -35.13 20.78
CA GLY A 891 18.24 -34.06 20.37
C GLY A 891 18.54 -32.99 21.40
N GLY A 892 17.91 -33.02 22.58
CA GLY A 892 17.96 -31.91 23.51
C GLY A 892 16.90 -30.86 23.16
N ASP A 893 15.68 -31.35 23.02
CA ASP A 893 14.60 -30.68 22.29
C ASP A 893 13.85 -29.71 23.20
N THR A 894 13.28 -28.65 22.66
CA THR A 894 12.41 -27.72 23.40
C THR A 894 10.98 -27.90 22.95
N LEU A 895 10.05 -28.17 23.88
CA LEU A 895 8.64 -28.34 23.58
C LEU A 895 7.83 -27.20 24.24
N VAL A 896 6.95 -26.59 23.46
CA VAL A 896 6.03 -25.53 23.88
C VAL A 896 4.64 -25.93 23.40
N GLY A 897 3.70 -26.17 24.32
CA GLY A 897 2.34 -26.60 23.98
C GLY A 897 1.53 -25.48 23.37
N GLY A 898 1.54 -24.31 24.01
CA GLY A 898 0.74 -23.16 23.61
C GLY A 898 -0.59 -23.11 24.34
N ALA A 899 -1.67 -22.88 23.60
CA ALA A 899 -3.00 -22.68 24.17
C ALA A 899 -3.89 -23.90 23.94
N GLY A 900 -4.11 -24.71 24.98
CA GLY A 900 -5.04 -25.82 24.94
C GLY A 900 -4.73 -26.84 26.01
N ALA A 901 -5.19 -28.08 25.81
CA ALA A 901 -4.85 -29.21 26.67
C ALA A 901 -3.83 -30.11 25.98
N ASP A 902 -2.54 -29.86 26.24
CA ASP A 902 -1.46 -30.41 25.41
C ASP A 902 -0.86 -31.71 25.94
N ILE A 903 -0.27 -32.49 25.04
CA ILE A 903 0.34 -33.78 25.34
C ILE A 903 1.81 -33.79 24.92
N PHE A 904 2.70 -33.80 25.90
CA PHE A 904 4.14 -33.97 25.68
C PHE A 904 4.52 -35.45 25.76
N GLU A 905 4.93 -36.03 24.64
CA GLU A 905 5.35 -37.42 24.55
C GLU A 905 6.88 -37.55 24.63
N LEU A 906 7.34 -38.44 25.51
CA LEU A 906 8.76 -38.75 25.69
C LEU A 906 8.98 -40.26 25.60
N THR A 907 10.18 -40.67 25.20
CA THR A 907 10.61 -42.07 25.32
C THR A 907 11.89 -42.15 26.14
N ARG A 908 12.38 -43.37 26.38
CA ARG A 908 13.66 -43.60 27.07
C ARG A 908 14.87 -42.93 26.40
N THR A 909 14.76 -42.49 25.15
CA THR A 909 15.84 -41.81 24.42
C THR A 909 15.72 -40.29 24.41
N SER A 910 14.61 -39.72 24.89
CA SER A 910 14.33 -38.26 24.89
C SER A 910 15.04 -37.51 26.04
N SER A 911 16.29 -37.85 26.34
CA SER A 911 17.03 -37.17 27.40
C SER A 911 17.53 -35.82 26.91
N GLY A 912 17.38 -34.78 27.74
CA GLY A 912 17.76 -33.41 27.44
C GLY A 912 16.60 -32.51 27.01
N THR A 913 15.39 -33.06 26.88
CA THR A 913 14.19 -32.29 26.51
C THR A 913 13.81 -31.26 27.59
N VAL A 914 13.34 -30.10 27.15
CA VAL A 914 12.85 -28.99 27.98
C VAL A 914 11.43 -28.65 27.59
N ILE A 915 10.49 -28.74 28.52
CA ILE A 915 9.09 -28.32 28.34
C ILE A 915 8.93 -26.94 28.99
N LYS A 916 8.49 -25.91 28.25
CA LYS A 916 8.59 -24.51 28.72
C LYS A 916 7.34 -23.93 29.39
N ASP A 917 6.16 -24.36 29.01
CA ASP A 917 4.88 -23.69 29.30
C ASP A 917 3.82 -24.62 29.90
N PHE A 918 4.22 -25.80 30.38
CA PHE A 918 3.33 -26.81 30.95
C PHE A 918 2.32 -26.24 31.96
N ASP A 919 1.04 -26.21 31.59
CA ASP A 919 -0.09 -25.76 32.40
C ASP A 919 -1.07 -26.93 32.72
N PRO A 920 -0.91 -27.58 33.88
CA PRO A 920 -1.83 -28.63 34.29
C PRO A 920 -3.25 -28.14 34.60
N SER A 921 -3.49 -26.82 34.67
CA SER A 921 -4.83 -26.24 34.82
C SER A 921 -5.58 -26.10 33.49
N ALA A 922 -4.84 -25.95 32.39
CA ALA A 922 -5.37 -25.96 31.03
C ALA A 922 -5.71 -27.39 30.58
N GLY A 923 -4.91 -28.37 31.00
CA GLY A 923 -5.19 -29.79 30.76
C GLY A 923 -3.96 -30.65 30.48
N ASP A 924 -2.77 -30.03 30.50
CA ASP A 924 -1.56 -30.62 29.97
C ASP A 924 -1.15 -31.94 30.63
N MET A 925 -0.56 -32.81 29.81
CA MET A 925 -0.15 -34.15 30.17
C MET A 925 1.24 -34.46 29.63
N ILE A 926 2.07 -35.14 30.44
CA ILE A 926 3.33 -35.74 29.95
C ILE A 926 3.18 -37.26 29.93
N LYS A 927 3.39 -37.87 28.76
CA LYS A 927 3.36 -39.32 28.56
C LYS A 927 4.75 -39.85 28.26
N VAL A 928 5.22 -40.81 29.06
CA VAL A 928 6.53 -41.45 28.85
C VAL A 928 6.34 -42.91 28.43
N TYR A 929 6.79 -43.24 27.21
CA TYR A 929 6.66 -44.56 26.59
C TYR A 929 7.95 -45.39 26.68
N GLY A 930 7.81 -46.71 26.53
CA GLY A 930 8.96 -47.61 26.28
C GLY A 930 9.85 -47.90 27.49
N LEU A 931 9.34 -47.77 28.72
CA LEU A 931 10.05 -48.11 29.95
C LEU A 931 9.68 -49.53 30.42
N GLU A 932 10.58 -50.51 30.28
CA GLU A 932 10.30 -51.90 30.70
C GLU A 932 10.34 -52.10 32.23
N ALA A 933 11.19 -51.34 32.94
CA ALA A 933 11.24 -51.28 34.40
C ALA A 933 11.78 -49.92 34.89
N VAL A 934 11.10 -49.32 35.87
CA VAL A 934 11.48 -48.04 36.51
C VAL A 934 12.05 -48.33 37.89
N ASP A 935 13.31 -47.92 38.12
CA ASP A 935 14.02 -48.13 39.38
C ASP A 935 13.71 -47.00 40.39
N SER A 936 13.73 -45.74 39.93
CA SER A 936 13.35 -44.56 40.74
C SER A 936 12.95 -43.37 39.86
N ILE A 937 12.17 -42.45 40.42
CA ILE A 937 11.84 -41.15 39.82
C ILE A 937 12.21 -40.08 40.85
N ASP A 938 13.13 -39.20 40.48
CA ASP A 938 13.60 -38.09 41.30
C ASP A 938 13.10 -36.76 40.71
N PHE A 939 12.51 -35.93 41.58
CA PHE A 939 12.05 -34.58 41.24
C PHE A 939 12.97 -33.54 41.89
N THR A 940 13.37 -32.55 41.11
CA THR A 940 14.00 -31.32 41.61
C THR A 940 13.12 -30.11 41.26
N ASP A 941 13.51 -28.89 41.64
CA ASP A 941 12.71 -27.69 41.43
C ASP A 941 12.35 -27.42 39.94
N ARG A 942 13.09 -28.00 38.97
CA ARG A 942 12.87 -27.81 37.52
C ARG A 942 13.11 -29.03 36.65
N SER A 943 13.53 -30.17 37.23
CA SER A 943 13.96 -31.35 36.47
C SER A 943 13.33 -32.63 37.00
N VAL A 944 12.98 -33.53 36.08
CA VAL A 944 12.55 -34.91 36.35
C VAL A 944 13.64 -35.87 35.87
N ILE A 945 14.07 -36.77 36.76
CA ILE A 945 15.06 -37.80 36.45
C ILE A 945 14.43 -39.18 36.69
N ILE A 946 14.26 -39.98 35.63
CA ILE A 946 13.72 -41.34 35.69
C ILE A 946 14.89 -42.32 35.49
N GLN A 947 15.20 -43.10 36.53
CA GLN A 947 16.15 -44.22 36.44
C GLN A 947 15.40 -45.47 35.96
N HIS A 948 15.91 -46.12 34.93
CA HIS A 948 15.30 -47.30 34.34
C HIS A 948 16.36 -48.34 33.93
N ASP A 949 15.88 -49.52 33.54
CA ASP A 949 16.68 -50.70 33.20
C ASP A 949 17.86 -50.51 32.23
N SER A 950 17.79 -49.49 31.37
CA SER A 950 18.71 -49.23 30.27
C SER A 950 19.46 -47.90 30.39
N GLY A 951 19.21 -47.09 31.44
CA GLY A 951 19.85 -45.80 31.62
C GLY A 951 19.06 -44.85 32.51
N SER A 952 19.20 -43.55 32.24
CA SER A 952 18.45 -42.49 32.91
C SER A 952 17.88 -41.54 31.88
N LEU A 953 16.58 -41.25 31.98
CA LEU A 953 15.90 -40.19 31.24
C LEU A 953 15.88 -38.92 32.12
N HIS A 954 16.41 -37.81 31.59
CA HIS A 954 16.37 -36.51 32.25
C HIS A 954 15.70 -35.51 31.31
N PHE A 955 14.63 -34.87 31.77
CA PHE A 955 13.99 -33.73 31.11
C PHE A 955 13.65 -32.63 32.14
N ASP A 956 13.55 -31.40 31.65
CA ASP A 956 13.20 -30.23 32.46
C ASP A 956 11.78 -29.74 32.14
N VAL A 957 11.08 -29.24 33.16
CA VAL A 957 9.73 -28.66 33.04
C VAL A 957 9.74 -27.30 33.71
N ILE A 958 9.44 -26.26 32.95
CA ILE A 958 9.39 -24.86 33.40
C ILE A 958 7.92 -24.46 33.57
N GLY A 959 7.63 -23.61 34.57
CA GLY A 959 6.28 -23.05 34.80
C GLY A 959 5.54 -23.55 36.04
N ILE A 960 6.03 -24.58 36.74
CA ILE A 960 5.37 -25.16 37.92
C ILE A 960 6.28 -25.31 39.15
N ASP A 961 5.72 -25.13 40.35
CA ASP A 961 6.45 -25.19 41.64
C ASP A 961 6.62 -26.64 42.18
N THR A 962 5.78 -27.59 41.76
CA THR A 962 5.86 -29.02 42.16
C THR A 962 5.21 -29.94 41.12
N ILE A 963 5.93 -30.98 40.67
CA ILE A 963 5.37 -32.10 39.89
C ILE A 963 4.93 -33.21 40.85
N THR A 964 3.69 -33.68 40.74
CA THR A 964 3.17 -34.87 41.44
C THR A 964 2.93 -36.02 40.47
N GLN A 965 3.43 -37.22 40.79
CA GLN A 965 3.13 -38.42 40.02
C GLN A 965 1.69 -38.89 40.30
N GLN A 966 0.82 -38.93 39.30
CA GLN A 966 -0.41 -39.72 39.40
C GLN A 966 -0.11 -41.19 39.08
N ASN A 967 -0.41 -42.07 40.04
CA ASN A 967 -0.36 -43.52 39.84
C ASN A 967 -1.51 -43.98 38.92
N GLN A 968 -1.37 -43.77 37.61
CA GLN A 968 -1.95 -44.63 36.59
C GLN A 968 -0.83 -45.13 35.68
N ALA A 969 -0.10 -46.16 36.15
CA ALA A 969 0.65 -47.00 35.24
C ALA A 969 -0.37 -47.78 34.40
N SER A 970 -0.58 -47.38 33.15
CA SER A 970 -1.01 -48.33 32.13
C SER A 970 0.15 -49.31 31.91
N THR A 971 -0.07 -50.46 31.27
CA THR A 971 1.05 -51.36 30.94
C THR A 971 2.02 -50.76 29.92
N ASP A 972 1.68 -49.62 29.32
CA ASP A 972 2.27 -49.15 28.08
C ASP A 972 2.98 -47.77 28.22
N TRP A 973 2.65 -46.97 29.25
CA TRP A 973 3.25 -45.63 29.49
C TRP A 973 3.09 -45.15 30.94
N LEU A 974 3.97 -44.22 31.36
CA LEU A 974 3.85 -43.43 32.61
C LEU A 974 3.17 -42.10 32.33
N LEU A 975 2.29 -41.66 33.25
CA LEU A 975 1.58 -40.38 33.17
C LEU A 975 2.05 -39.40 34.23
N PHE A 976 2.27 -38.15 33.83
CA PHE A 976 2.36 -37.01 34.74
C PHE A 976 1.24 -36.01 34.41
N SER A 977 0.44 -35.69 35.43
CA SER A 977 -0.59 -34.65 35.47
C SER A 977 -0.79 -34.27 36.94
N MET A 978 -1.48 -33.16 37.26
CA MET A 978 -1.61 -32.66 38.65
C MET A 978 -2.11 -33.72 39.65
#